data_AF-A0A8H2K9D9-F1
#
_entry.id   AF-A0A8H2K9D9-F1
#
_cell.length_a   1.000
_cell.length_b   1.000
_cell.length_c   1.000
_cell.angle_alpha   90.00
_cell.angle_beta   90.00
_cell.angle_gamma   90.00
#
_symmetry.space_group_name_H-M   'P 1'
#
loop_
_entity.id
_entity.type
_entity.pdbx_description
1 polymer ?
#
loop_
_entity_poly.entity_id
_entity_poly.type
_entity_poly.pdbx_seq_one_letter_code
_entity_poly.pdbx_strand_id
1 'polypeptide(L)'
;MISTVREYSGRRLRSVFNSARARAKTLAERARTAAEPKRALLEVRSLRPRFLHAAHGLYVEILLNELAKKNPARNIALSGAYGSGKSSVLLEVRRRWKKFGVVEIALATIENDTSSFTASRDSLSSNSMSLVTEALQKEIVKRLLYSAKPAKLSRSQLNRIRGLNISRAIGLAVLGGLVIGSLAWLYELPAPFSQWVENWSGTAFPWVPMNIQEPAGRILDGALVAGALLLAQWGFSHARIREVAVGEFKLTGSDPVQNYFDQYLDEIVYFFSRTKTSLVIFEDLDRFGDKGIFIALRELNVLLNNSAAVDKPVTFIYAIRDSIFTPKVRVLGPEGVAAASTDRAKFFDLIVPVVPFVSTEVSGGLLSDELNSLVKDEQPAGELVSLAGRYFPDMRVILSIRNEYDLYLDRLVRNGAVDLDHNHLFAVLLFKHAYPEQFELIQFGTSALDALVNSMDTCVTQRLRGLDFEITNQENELASEAGLETRSKEAGARLLALIGLFAGNGRGDLTQLDLGGVVSEPSRASTPDFWRELDADPTGDLGIAWSSGRTFSIRRSDLNVALAQYLPAESWITQASHANRTQLERLRSARWDLQHASFIERLTDGRYQGAGIDDKKHTIEVDFLASARNILGEGFALELALSGYLDGNFALYTSVYQGSLVSSAAQSYRIQFVSRRRSSPLTTLSAADIREIRTKVGDRFLEEPSVLNISIFDDLLERGALDKTIDLLARQEIEGSREFVLTYLAGGKHKLALLRKIAPNANWILTLIADDLRASNQRKLEFLGEALCAMAFELNYELSPDVERLIRELAHDSLKRIGPVLGGGAARGVARLLSHVHAQVPDLTALSADARNAIGGIGAYVMSRRNLASLAQAKGNIGLDSIGRQSPHALRQVLKRLSEYLKVLDSTGEETLSIDRGEDPLDLIISISDFGPRAVEEVLRRANKAAVIQHLPEASDDIGEELRSAFPSLAQTSSFVPTASNVLTYFDVVGQVDEALSGYLIAHPVLDGVVNADDEHGVRLIQALLSSSLALPTLASVIISVSLDGKLDARKFRVERPELIKALLDQAVFTDDIVTFTAMGRWPWEVREAAYAHTKVWADLVSQLQFSSGDIEQLLSSRKIAAERKIALLREPALVANITTPVGANAALKVSIERCLLLSATQLDALVAAGASDRAIIEYLGTNGDQIDDDEVVALIGRLSQEWSVLARHSSSWRIYKRSKALDSLLKRLIDLGLVSKVSWAKGDRVRVTMRSS
;
A
#
# COMPACT_ATOMS: atom_id res chain seq x y z
N MET A 1 -17.51 -73.55 29.97
CA MET A 1 -16.99 -72.21 29.60
C MET A 1 -18.03 -71.07 29.80
N ILE A 2 -19.07 -71.26 30.63
CA ILE A 2 -20.07 -70.22 30.98
C ILE A 2 -20.05 -69.86 32.49
N SER A 3 -19.33 -70.62 33.32
CA SER A 3 -19.19 -70.33 34.77
C SER A 3 -18.07 -69.35 35.13
N THR A 4 -17.05 -69.18 34.28
CA THR A 4 -15.89 -68.32 34.55
C THR A 4 -16.01 -66.87 34.08
N VAL A 5 -17.04 -66.53 33.29
CA VAL A 5 -17.30 -65.13 32.83
C VAL A 5 -18.28 -64.39 33.76
N ARG A 6 -19.04 -65.11 34.59
CA ARG A 6 -20.04 -64.53 35.50
C ARG A 6 -19.45 -63.98 36.81
N GLU A 7 -18.29 -64.49 37.23
CA GLU A 7 -17.68 -64.08 38.50
C GLU A 7 -16.73 -62.86 38.37
N TYR A 8 -16.14 -62.65 37.18
CA TYR A 8 -15.27 -61.50 36.91
C TYR A 8 -16.05 -60.20 36.60
N SER A 9 -17.28 -60.33 36.06
CA SER A 9 -18.17 -59.21 35.78
C SER A 9 -18.87 -58.67 37.04
N GLY A 10 -19.18 -59.52 38.01
CA GLY A 10 -19.85 -59.13 39.26
C GLY A 10 -18.96 -58.31 40.22
N ARG A 11 -17.65 -58.57 40.28
CA ARG A 11 -16.72 -57.83 41.17
C ARG A 11 -16.39 -56.43 40.64
N ARG A 12 -16.23 -56.25 39.32
CA ARG A 12 -16.05 -54.92 38.69
C ARG A 12 -17.32 -54.08 38.75
N LEU A 13 -18.50 -54.69 38.56
CA LEU A 13 -19.77 -53.95 38.69
C LEU A 13 -20.00 -53.50 40.14
N ARG A 14 -19.72 -54.32 41.15
CA ARG A 14 -19.82 -53.89 42.56
C ARG A 14 -18.77 -52.84 42.96
N SER A 15 -17.54 -52.88 42.45
CA SER A 15 -16.55 -51.83 42.73
C SER A 15 -16.90 -50.52 42.04
N VAL A 16 -17.43 -50.57 40.82
CA VAL A 16 -17.92 -49.39 40.10
C VAL A 16 -19.17 -48.83 40.77
N PHE A 17 -20.15 -49.66 41.17
CA PHE A 17 -21.35 -49.20 41.88
C PHE A 17 -21.04 -48.66 43.27
N ASN A 18 -20.11 -49.26 44.02
CA ASN A 18 -19.69 -48.75 45.32
C ASN A 18 -18.82 -47.49 45.18
N SER A 19 -18.00 -47.36 44.14
CA SER A 19 -17.28 -46.12 43.83
C SER A 19 -18.20 -45.01 43.32
N ALA A 20 -19.27 -45.35 42.60
CA ALA A 20 -20.29 -44.42 42.12
C ALA A 20 -21.23 -44.01 43.26
N ARG A 21 -21.55 -44.91 44.19
CA ARG A 21 -22.31 -44.62 45.40
C ARG A 21 -21.48 -43.87 46.43
N ALA A 22 -20.19 -44.15 46.55
CA ALA A 22 -19.25 -43.38 47.36
C ALA A 22 -19.01 -42.01 46.72
N ARG A 23 -18.82 -41.92 45.40
CA ARG A 23 -18.75 -40.65 44.67
C ARG A 23 -20.05 -39.86 44.78
N ALA A 24 -21.21 -40.50 44.65
CA ALA A 24 -22.52 -39.88 44.83
C ALA A 24 -22.79 -39.50 46.29
N LYS A 25 -22.28 -40.24 47.28
CA LYS A 25 -22.31 -39.84 48.69
C LYS A 25 -21.35 -38.70 48.97
N THR A 26 -20.14 -38.69 48.42
CA THR A 26 -19.20 -37.57 48.54
C THR A 26 -19.61 -36.37 47.70
N LEU A 27 -20.37 -36.55 46.61
CA LEU A 27 -21.01 -35.48 45.83
C LEU A 27 -22.26 -34.98 46.52
N ALA A 28 -23.04 -35.84 47.18
CA ALA A 28 -24.19 -35.44 48.00
C ALA A 28 -23.77 -34.86 49.34
N GLU A 29 -22.64 -35.27 49.91
CA GLU A 29 -22.01 -34.67 51.08
C GLU A 29 -21.30 -33.40 50.67
N ARG A 30 -20.55 -33.32 49.55
CA ARG A 30 -20.04 -32.05 49.00
C ARG A 30 -21.16 -31.10 48.55
N ALA A 31 -22.32 -31.60 48.13
CA ALA A 31 -23.50 -30.77 47.85
C ALA A 31 -24.30 -30.42 49.12
N ARG A 32 -24.04 -31.10 50.26
CA ARG A 32 -24.58 -30.74 51.59
C ARG A 32 -23.60 -29.92 52.43
N THR A 33 -22.29 -29.96 52.14
CA THR A 33 -21.22 -29.21 52.80
C THR A 33 -20.68 -28.06 51.97
N ALA A 34 -21.00 -27.98 50.67
CA ALA A 34 -21.24 -26.71 50.02
C ALA A 34 -22.57 -26.21 50.58
N ALA A 35 -22.51 -25.53 51.72
CA ALA A 35 -23.57 -24.60 52.05
C ALA A 35 -23.62 -23.62 50.87
N GLU A 36 -24.57 -23.82 49.95
CA GLU A 36 -25.07 -22.69 49.18
C GLU A 36 -25.33 -21.60 50.24
N PRO A 37 -24.68 -20.43 50.14
CA PRO A 37 -25.05 -19.35 51.03
C PRO A 37 -26.56 -19.22 50.87
N LYS A 38 -27.31 -19.33 51.98
CA LYS A 38 -28.76 -19.12 51.99
C LYS A 38 -28.98 -17.85 51.16
N ARG A 39 -29.44 -17.99 49.91
CA ARG A 39 -29.62 -16.87 49.01
C ARG A 39 -30.56 -15.92 49.74
N ALA A 40 -30.07 -14.74 50.10
CA ALA A 40 -30.94 -13.69 50.57
C ALA A 40 -31.97 -13.49 49.46
N LEU A 41 -33.24 -13.76 49.75
CA LEU A 41 -34.31 -13.54 48.79
C LEU A 41 -34.28 -12.05 48.43
N LEU A 42 -33.95 -11.73 47.17
CA LEU A 42 -34.01 -10.37 46.63
C LEU A 42 -35.39 -9.77 46.94
N GLU A 43 -35.42 -8.77 47.82
CA GLU A 43 -36.67 -8.14 48.27
C GLU A 43 -37.01 -7.00 47.28
N VAL A 44 -37.83 -7.31 46.27
CA VAL A 44 -38.33 -6.32 45.31
C VAL A 44 -39.38 -5.43 45.99
N ARG A 45 -39.14 -4.11 46.01
CA ARG A 45 -40.07 -3.13 46.60
C ARG A 45 -41.28 -2.92 45.70
N SER A 46 -42.48 -2.87 46.27
CA SER A 46 -43.70 -2.58 45.50
C SER A 46 -43.79 -1.10 45.12
N LEU A 47 -44.09 -0.80 43.85
CA LEU A 47 -44.37 0.56 43.36
C LEU A 47 -45.78 1.07 43.72
N ARG A 48 -46.57 0.25 44.42
CA ARG A 48 -47.92 0.65 44.86
C ARG A 48 -47.84 1.78 45.88
N PRO A 49 -48.86 2.65 45.95
CA PRO A 49 -48.92 3.67 47.00
C PRO A 49 -48.75 3.05 48.38
N ARG A 50 -47.82 3.61 49.16
CA ARG A 50 -47.56 3.21 50.55
C ARG A 50 -47.78 4.41 51.46
N PHE A 51 -48.51 4.18 52.55
CA PHE A 51 -48.70 5.20 53.57
C PHE A 51 -47.40 5.38 54.37
N LEU A 52 -46.88 6.61 54.39
CA LEU A 52 -45.75 7.03 55.20
C LEU A 52 -46.27 8.03 56.23
N HIS A 53 -46.24 7.68 57.50
CA HIS A 53 -46.85 8.50 58.55
C HIS A 53 -46.25 9.92 58.60
N ALA A 54 -44.93 10.04 58.50
CA ALA A 54 -44.23 11.32 58.55
C ALA A 54 -44.64 12.29 57.43
N ALA A 55 -44.87 11.77 56.21
CA ALA A 55 -45.21 12.60 55.04
C ALA A 55 -46.73 12.78 54.84
N HIS A 56 -47.53 11.73 55.12
CA HIS A 56 -48.95 11.68 54.75
C HIS A 56 -49.91 11.84 55.93
N GLY A 57 -49.45 11.66 57.17
CA GLY A 57 -50.31 11.56 58.36
C GLY A 57 -51.20 12.78 58.56
N LEU A 58 -50.64 13.98 58.44
CA LEU A 58 -51.38 15.24 58.58
C LEU A 58 -52.58 15.31 57.62
N TYR A 59 -52.38 14.98 56.34
CA TYR A 59 -53.43 15.03 55.33
C TYR A 59 -54.54 14.00 55.57
N VAL A 60 -54.17 12.81 56.03
CA VAL A 60 -55.14 11.77 56.40
C VAL A 60 -56.01 12.26 57.56
N GLU A 61 -55.42 12.85 58.60
CA GLU A 61 -56.17 13.37 59.74
C GLU A 61 -57.07 14.55 59.35
N ILE A 62 -56.61 15.46 58.48
CA ILE A 62 -57.44 16.55 57.93
C ILE A 62 -58.69 16.00 57.24
N LEU A 63 -58.51 15.01 56.35
CA LEU A 63 -59.63 14.41 55.61
C LEU A 63 -60.57 13.64 56.53
N LEU A 64 -60.06 12.83 57.46
CA LEU A 64 -60.88 12.06 58.40
C LEU A 64 -61.68 12.96 59.34
N ASN A 65 -61.06 14.05 59.83
CA ASN A 65 -61.73 15.03 60.68
C ASN A 65 -62.84 15.77 59.91
N GLU A 66 -62.61 16.10 58.63
CA GLU A 66 -63.65 16.69 57.77
C GLU A 66 -64.81 15.72 57.55
N LEU A 67 -64.51 14.46 57.22
CA LEU A 67 -65.53 13.42 56.98
C LEU A 67 -66.34 13.06 58.24
N ALA A 68 -65.78 13.28 59.43
CA ALA A 68 -66.45 13.01 60.71
C ALA A 68 -67.41 14.13 61.17
N LYS A 69 -67.41 15.29 60.51
CA LYS A 69 -68.32 16.40 60.85
C LYS A 69 -69.78 15.99 60.61
N LYS A 70 -70.70 16.61 61.37
CA LYS A 70 -72.16 16.41 61.20
C LYS A 70 -72.65 16.81 59.80
N ASN A 71 -72.00 17.81 59.19
CA ASN A 71 -72.23 18.23 57.81
C ASN A 71 -70.85 18.35 57.12
N PRO A 72 -70.33 17.26 56.53
CA PRO A 72 -69.01 17.27 55.89
C PRO A 72 -69.06 18.03 54.55
N ALA A 73 -67.91 18.54 54.12
CA ALA A 73 -67.75 19.04 52.76
C ALA A 73 -68.19 17.97 51.73
N ARG A 74 -68.97 18.39 50.73
CA ARG A 74 -69.58 17.49 49.74
C ARG A 74 -68.60 17.17 48.60
N ASN A 75 -67.82 18.16 48.18
CA ASN A 75 -66.80 18.01 47.13
C ASN A 75 -65.44 18.48 47.65
N ILE A 76 -64.51 17.53 47.84
CA ILE A 76 -63.17 17.79 48.37
C ILE A 76 -62.12 17.51 47.30
N ALA A 77 -61.29 18.48 46.95
CA ALA A 77 -60.12 18.23 46.11
C ALA A 77 -58.89 17.94 46.96
N LEU A 78 -58.25 16.80 46.72
CA LEU A 78 -56.89 16.53 47.17
C LEU A 78 -55.95 16.90 46.02
N SER A 79 -55.33 18.08 46.11
CA SER A 79 -54.59 18.69 45.01
C SER A 79 -53.09 18.64 45.24
N GLY A 80 -52.30 18.37 44.21
CA GLY A 80 -50.84 18.40 44.30
C GLY A 80 -50.18 17.92 43.02
N ALA A 81 -48.88 18.15 42.88
CA ALA A 81 -48.10 17.62 41.76
C ALA A 81 -48.18 16.08 41.64
N TYR A 82 -47.82 15.53 40.49
CA TYR A 82 -47.68 14.07 40.35
C TYR A 82 -46.62 13.57 41.34
N GLY A 83 -46.78 12.35 41.87
CA GLY A 83 -45.85 11.80 42.87
C GLY A 83 -45.96 12.40 44.28
N SER A 84 -46.79 13.41 44.54
CA SER A 84 -46.87 14.09 45.85
C SER A 84 -47.44 13.27 47.01
N GLY A 85 -47.89 12.03 46.79
CA GLY A 85 -48.43 11.16 47.84
C GLY A 85 -49.97 11.12 47.96
N LYS A 86 -50.71 11.76 47.04
CA LYS A 86 -52.20 11.78 47.04
C LYS A 86 -52.84 10.40 47.17
N SER A 87 -52.47 9.45 46.31
CA SER A 87 -53.01 8.08 46.36
C SER A 87 -52.63 7.35 47.65
N SER A 88 -51.47 7.67 48.27
CA SER A 88 -51.06 7.09 49.55
C SER A 88 -51.89 7.63 50.72
N VAL A 89 -52.24 8.92 50.69
CA VAL A 89 -53.19 9.53 51.64
C VAL A 89 -54.58 8.88 51.47
N LEU A 90 -55.08 8.78 50.23
CA LEU A 90 -56.40 8.21 49.95
C LEU A 90 -56.50 6.73 50.29
N LEU A 91 -55.43 5.96 50.07
CA LEU A 91 -55.33 4.56 50.47
C LEU A 91 -55.59 4.38 51.98
N GLU A 92 -54.98 5.24 52.80
CA GLU A 92 -55.10 5.17 54.26
C GLU A 92 -56.44 5.71 54.75
N VAL A 93 -56.97 6.79 54.15
CA VAL A 93 -58.33 7.29 54.40
C VAL A 93 -59.35 6.18 54.09
N ARG A 94 -59.22 5.51 52.94
CA ARG A 94 -60.07 4.37 52.56
C ARG A 94 -59.99 3.24 53.58
N ARG A 95 -58.78 2.90 54.04
CA ARG A 95 -58.57 1.83 55.03
C ARG A 95 -59.27 2.14 56.35
N ARG A 96 -59.14 3.37 56.85
CA ARG A 96 -59.73 3.82 58.11
C ARG A 96 -61.23 4.09 58.02
N TRP A 97 -61.73 4.54 56.87
CA TRP A 97 -63.15 4.88 56.63
C TRP A 97 -64.00 3.74 56.05
N LYS A 98 -63.40 2.57 55.77
CA LYS A 98 -64.05 1.42 55.11
C LYS A 98 -65.40 1.01 55.71
N LYS A 99 -65.56 1.16 57.04
CA LYS A 99 -66.78 0.79 57.78
C LYS A 99 -68.01 1.63 57.39
N PHE A 100 -67.80 2.81 56.81
CA PHE A 100 -68.87 3.75 56.44
C PHE A 100 -69.27 3.69 54.96
N GLY A 101 -68.70 2.74 54.19
CA GLY A 101 -68.99 2.54 52.78
C GLY A 101 -68.21 3.52 51.92
N VAL A 102 -67.14 3.00 51.28
CA VAL A 102 -66.25 3.76 50.40
C VAL A 102 -66.23 3.09 49.03
N VAL A 103 -66.40 3.88 47.97
CA VAL A 103 -66.23 3.45 46.58
C VAL A 103 -65.06 4.20 45.98
N GLU A 104 -64.21 3.49 45.26
CA GLU A 104 -63.06 4.05 44.56
C GLU A 104 -63.28 3.88 43.06
N ILE A 105 -63.09 4.96 42.32
CA ILE A 105 -63.22 5.02 40.87
C ILE A 105 -61.91 5.59 40.33
N ALA A 106 -60.99 4.69 39.96
CA ALA A 106 -59.83 5.04 39.14
C ALA A 106 -60.19 4.81 37.67
N LEU A 107 -59.78 5.69 36.75
CA LEU A 107 -60.11 5.64 35.31
C LEU A 107 -58.83 5.43 34.47
N ALA A 108 -58.25 4.23 34.53
CA ALA A 108 -56.93 3.95 33.94
C ALA A 108 -56.93 3.45 32.46
N THR A 109 -58.09 3.22 31.82
CA THR A 109 -58.17 2.33 30.61
C THR A 109 -58.88 2.92 29.37
N ILE A 110 -59.01 4.24 29.24
CA ILE A 110 -59.79 4.85 28.13
C ILE A 110 -58.92 5.19 26.89
N GLU A 111 -57.61 4.92 26.91
CA GLU A 111 -56.66 5.43 25.88
C GLU A 111 -56.86 4.91 24.44
N ASN A 112 -57.47 3.74 24.22
CA ASN A 112 -57.54 3.17 22.87
C ASN A 112 -58.58 3.82 21.93
N ASP A 113 -59.61 4.49 22.45
CA ASP A 113 -60.67 5.13 21.63
C ASP A 113 -60.56 6.67 21.60
N THR A 114 -59.64 7.28 22.36
CA THR A 114 -59.47 8.75 22.41
C THR A 114 -58.31 9.26 21.56
N SER A 115 -57.40 8.41 21.10
CA SER A 115 -56.27 8.79 20.23
C SER A 115 -56.72 9.35 18.87
N SER A 116 -57.91 8.95 18.39
CA SER A 116 -58.59 9.51 17.21
C SER A 116 -59.21 10.90 17.46
N PHE A 117 -59.41 11.31 18.72
CA PHE A 117 -59.98 12.61 19.12
C PHE A 117 -58.94 13.62 19.61
N THR A 118 -57.72 13.18 19.95
CA THR A 118 -56.67 14.05 20.49
C THR A 118 -55.71 14.64 19.47
N ALA A 119 -55.62 14.07 18.26
CA ALA A 119 -54.72 14.55 17.20
C ALA A 119 -55.14 15.91 16.58
N SER A 120 -56.37 16.38 16.84
CA SER A 120 -56.95 17.61 16.28
C SER A 120 -57.17 18.70 17.34
N ARG A 121 -56.23 18.87 18.28
CA ARG A 121 -56.41 19.69 19.50
C ARG A 121 -55.97 21.16 19.41
N ASP A 122 -55.56 21.64 18.24
CA ASP A 122 -55.19 23.06 18.04
C ASP A 122 -56.29 23.95 17.43
N SER A 123 -57.51 23.43 17.24
CA SER A 123 -58.65 24.25 16.80
C SER A 123 -59.86 24.08 17.75
N LEU A 124 -60.24 25.18 18.38
CA LEU A 124 -61.39 25.34 19.28
C LEU A 124 -62.68 24.73 18.68
N SER A 125 -63.17 23.63 19.23
CA SER A 125 -64.58 23.25 19.13
C SER A 125 -65.10 22.71 20.47
N SER A 126 -66.17 23.31 20.98
CA SER A 126 -66.89 22.87 22.20
C SER A 126 -67.46 21.46 22.08
N ASN A 127 -67.70 20.97 20.86
CA ASN A 127 -68.25 19.64 20.58
C ASN A 127 -67.32 18.47 20.90
N SER A 128 -66.00 18.66 20.83
CA SER A 128 -65.04 17.57 21.15
C SER A 128 -64.91 17.35 22.66
N MET A 129 -65.13 18.39 23.47
CA MET A 129 -65.03 18.31 24.93
C MET A 129 -66.27 17.66 25.56
N SER A 130 -67.46 17.88 24.99
CA SER A 130 -68.70 17.24 25.45
C SER A 130 -68.69 15.72 25.23
N LEU A 131 -68.13 15.23 24.11
CA LEU A 131 -68.00 13.80 23.82
C LEU A 131 -67.07 13.09 24.81
N VAL A 132 -65.95 13.72 25.20
CA VAL A 132 -65.04 13.20 26.23
C VAL A 132 -65.74 13.18 27.60
N THR A 133 -66.49 14.23 27.92
CA THR A 133 -67.28 14.30 29.16
C THR A 133 -68.27 13.14 29.23
N GLU A 134 -69.04 12.90 28.18
CA GLU A 134 -70.06 11.84 28.12
C GLU A 134 -69.44 10.43 28.24
N ALA A 135 -68.31 10.19 27.56
CA ALA A 135 -67.57 8.93 27.67
C ALA A 135 -67.06 8.69 29.11
N LEU A 136 -66.55 9.74 29.78
CA LEU A 136 -66.12 9.67 31.18
C LEU A 136 -67.30 9.39 32.12
N GLN A 137 -68.43 10.07 31.94
CA GLN A 137 -69.64 9.82 32.72
C GLN A 137 -70.09 8.36 32.58
N LYS A 138 -70.14 7.83 31.36
CA LYS A 138 -70.51 6.45 31.09
C LYS A 138 -69.62 5.45 31.81
N GLU A 139 -68.31 5.65 31.77
CA GLU A 139 -67.37 4.76 32.43
C GLU A 139 -67.44 4.89 33.97
N ILE A 140 -67.67 6.09 34.51
CA ILE A 140 -67.89 6.31 35.94
C ILE A 140 -69.16 5.60 36.42
N VAL A 141 -70.28 5.74 35.72
CA VAL A 141 -71.54 5.05 36.05
C VAL A 141 -71.33 3.54 36.04
N LYS A 142 -70.66 3.02 34.99
CA LYS A 142 -70.33 1.59 34.90
C LYS A 142 -69.49 1.13 36.10
N ARG A 143 -68.39 1.81 36.43
CA ARG A 143 -67.53 1.43 37.57
C ARG A 143 -68.25 1.56 38.91
N LEU A 144 -69.03 2.62 39.09
CA LEU A 144 -69.83 2.84 40.30
C LEU A 144 -70.84 1.71 40.50
N LEU A 145 -71.69 1.44 39.50
CA LEU A 145 -72.77 0.47 39.62
C LEU A 145 -72.26 -0.98 39.70
N TYR A 146 -71.14 -1.31 39.05
CA TYR A 146 -70.53 -2.65 39.12
C TYR A 146 -69.70 -2.88 40.40
N SER A 147 -69.40 -1.84 41.18
CA SER A 147 -68.67 -1.97 42.45
C SER A 147 -69.46 -2.71 43.56
N ALA A 148 -70.79 -2.79 43.45
CA ALA A 148 -71.66 -3.45 44.43
C ALA A 148 -72.06 -4.88 44.04
N LYS A 149 -72.11 -5.78 45.04
CA LYS A 149 -72.57 -7.17 44.87
C LYS A 149 -74.01 -7.22 44.31
N PRO A 150 -74.32 -8.05 43.29
CA PRO A 150 -75.63 -8.10 42.65
C PRO A 150 -76.79 -8.31 43.63
N ALA A 151 -76.57 -9.07 44.71
CA ALA A 151 -77.57 -9.37 45.73
C ALA A 151 -78.05 -8.14 46.52
N LYS A 152 -77.28 -7.04 46.58
CA LYS A 152 -77.66 -5.81 47.31
C LYS A 152 -78.51 -4.84 46.46
N LEU A 153 -78.56 -5.03 45.14
CA LEU A 153 -79.24 -4.16 44.18
C LEU A 153 -80.32 -4.93 43.42
N SER A 154 -81.25 -5.55 44.15
CA SER A 154 -82.23 -6.49 43.61
C SER A 154 -83.33 -5.87 42.73
N ARG A 155 -83.41 -4.54 42.63
CA ARG A 155 -84.38 -3.80 41.78
C ARG A 155 -83.72 -2.99 40.65
N SER A 156 -82.42 -3.13 40.42
CA SER A 156 -81.73 -2.42 39.32
C SER A 156 -82.18 -2.96 37.95
N GLN A 157 -82.43 -2.07 36.99
CA GLN A 157 -82.85 -2.36 35.61
C GLN A 157 -81.69 -2.85 34.72
N LEU A 158 -80.45 -2.80 35.20
CA LEU A 158 -79.31 -3.37 34.50
C LEU A 158 -79.40 -4.92 34.53
N ASN A 159 -79.57 -5.53 33.36
CA ASN A 159 -79.60 -6.99 33.18
C ASN A 159 -78.27 -7.63 33.61
N ARG A 160 -78.16 -7.95 34.90
CA ARG A 160 -77.04 -8.69 35.48
C ARG A 160 -77.45 -10.15 35.63
N ILE A 161 -76.60 -11.07 35.19
CA ILE A 161 -76.81 -12.52 35.31
C ILE A 161 -77.06 -12.86 36.78
N ARG A 162 -78.32 -13.16 37.14
CA ARG A 162 -78.68 -13.68 38.46
C ARG A 162 -78.45 -15.18 38.45
N GLY A 163 -77.45 -15.65 39.19
CA GLY A 163 -77.44 -17.05 39.63
C GLY A 163 -78.60 -17.24 40.61
N LEU A 164 -79.50 -18.20 40.33
CA LEU A 164 -80.57 -18.55 41.25
C LEU A 164 -79.99 -19.20 42.52
N ASN A 165 -80.51 -18.81 43.69
CA ASN A 165 -80.25 -19.55 44.93
C ASN A 165 -81.02 -20.87 44.87
N ILE A 166 -80.37 -21.91 44.34
CA ILE A 166 -80.92 -23.27 44.14
C ILE A 166 -81.64 -23.79 45.41
N SER A 167 -81.15 -23.44 46.60
CA SER A 167 -81.75 -23.82 47.88
C SER A 167 -83.15 -23.22 48.12
N ARG A 168 -83.43 -21.99 47.67
CA ARG A 168 -84.76 -21.37 47.80
C ARG A 168 -85.74 -21.90 46.77
N ALA A 169 -85.27 -22.22 45.57
CA ALA A 169 -86.08 -22.84 44.54
C ALA A 169 -86.51 -24.26 44.94
N ILE A 170 -85.59 -25.05 45.50
CA ILE A 170 -85.92 -26.37 46.08
C ILE A 170 -86.89 -26.22 47.25
N GLY A 171 -86.67 -25.26 48.15
CA GLY A 171 -87.58 -25.00 49.28
C GLY A 171 -89.01 -24.65 48.84
N LEU A 172 -89.16 -23.78 47.85
CA LEU A 172 -90.47 -23.41 47.28
C LEU A 172 -91.13 -24.56 46.52
N ALA A 173 -90.35 -25.39 45.83
CA ALA A 173 -90.86 -26.57 45.13
C ALA A 173 -91.37 -27.64 46.12
N VAL A 174 -90.65 -27.88 47.22
CA VAL A 174 -91.08 -28.80 48.29
C VAL A 174 -92.36 -28.27 48.95
N LEU A 175 -92.42 -26.98 49.25
CA LEU A 175 -93.58 -26.37 49.92
C LEU A 175 -94.81 -26.33 49.00
N GLY A 176 -94.63 -26.00 47.72
CA GLY A 176 -95.68 -26.08 46.71
C GLY A 176 -96.15 -27.51 46.45
N GLY A 177 -95.23 -28.48 46.40
CA GLY A 177 -95.55 -29.90 46.29
C GLY A 177 -96.34 -30.42 47.49
N LEU A 178 -96.01 -30.00 48.70
CA LEU A 178 -96.77 -30.32 49.92
C LEU A 178 -98.18 -29.73 49.88
N VAL A 179 -98.33 -28.48 49.44
CA VAL A 179 -99.66 -27.82 49.33
C VAL A 179 -100.52 -28.50 48.26
N ILE A 180 -99.97 -28.75 47.07
CA ILE A 180 -100.70 -29.41 45.98
C ILE A 180 -101.03 -30.86 46.36
N GLY A 181 -100.09 -31.59 46.95
CA GLY A 181 -100.33 -32.95 47.46
C GLY A 181 -101.40 -32.99 48.56
N SER A 182 -101.42 -32.00 49.46
CA SER A 182 -102.44 -31.88 50.51
C SER A 182 -103.82 -31.51 49.95
N LEU A 183 -103.89 -30.68 48.91
CA LEU A 183 -105.14 -30.34 48.22
C LEU A 183 -105.68 -31.51 47.40
N ALA A 184 -104.80 -32.27 46.76
CA ALA A 184 -105.17 -33.50 46.05
C ALA A 184 -105.67 -34.59 47.00
N TRP A 185 -105.15 -34.66 48.23
CA TRP A 185 -105.66 -35.54 49.28
C TRP A 185 -107.04 -35.13 49.80
N LEU A 186 -107.33 -33.82 49.86
CA LEU A 186 -108.57 -33.30 50.46
C LEU A 186 -109.79 -33.34 49.52
N TYR A 187 -109.58 -33.35 48.19
CA TYR A 187 -110.64 -33.10 47.20
C TYR A 187 -111.03 -34.28 46.31
N GLU A 188 -110.62 -35.53 46.64
CA GLU A 188 -110.95 -36.77 45.90
C GLU A 188 -111.00 -36.56 44.37
N LEU A 189 -109.81 -36.53 43.75
CA LEU A 189 -109.66 -36.27 42.32
C LEU A 189 -110.61 -37.16 41.48
N PRO A 190 -111.23 -36.62 40.41
CA PRO A 190 -112.23 -37.34 39.61
C PRO A 190 -111.71 -38.70 39.14
N ALA A 191 -112.56 -39.74 39.23
CA ALA A 191 -112.26 -41.14 38.91
C ALA A 191 -111.41 -41.43 37.64
N PRO A 192 -111.51 -40.67 36.52
CA PRO A 192 -110.60 -40.91 35.38
C PRO A 192 -109.11 -40.60 35.69
N PHE A 193 -108.81 -39.73 36.67
CA PHE A 193 -107.44 -39.39 37.05
C PHE A 193 -106.81 -40.46 37.95
N SER A 194 -107.59 -41.04 38.88
CA SER A 194 -107.10 -42.16 39.71
C SER A 194 -106.78 -43.39 38.85
N GLN A 195 -107.57 -43.68 37.82
CA GLN A 195 -107.29 -44.75 36.86
C GLN A 195 -106.01 -44.49 36.03
N TRP A 196 -105.74 -43.22 35.67
CA TRP A 196 -104.49 -42.88 34.96
C TRP A 196 -103.26 -43.06 35.85
N VAL A 197 -103.35 -42.67 37.13
CA VAL A 197 -102.27 -42.82 38.12
C VAL A 197 -102.03 -44.29 38.49
N GLU A 198 -103.07 -45.11 38.65
CA GLU A 198 -102.93 -46.56 38.86
C GLU A 198 -102.24 -47.25 37.68
N ASN A 199 -102.63 -46.90 36.44
CA ASN A 199 -102.03 -47.48 35.24
C ASN A 199 -100.57 -47.06 35.01
N TRP A 200 -100.19 -45.83 35.37
CA TRP A 200 -98.82 -45.33 35.22
C TRP A 200 -97.87 -45.85 36.33
N SER A 201 -98.35 -45.89 37.58
CA SER A 201 -97.56 -46.40 38.72
C SER A 201 -97.31 -47.92 38.64
N GLY A 202 -98.30 -48.69 38.18
CA GLY A 202 -98.17 -50.15 38.00
C GLY A 202 -97.19 -50.56 36.89
N THR A 203 -96.91 -49.67 35.92
CA THR A 203 -95.99 -49.93 34.81
C THR A 203 -94.58 -49.39 35.04
N ALA A 204 -94.42 -48.28 35.76
CA ALA A 204 -93.11 -47.66 36.01
C ALA A 204 -92.31 -48.33 37.14
N PHE A 205 -92.96 -48.90 38.16
CA PHE A 205 -92.28 -49.45 39.36
C PHE A 205 -92.91 -50.77 39.87
N PRO A 206 -92.84 -51.87 39.11
CA PRO A 206 -93.50 -53.14 39.46
C PRO A 206 -92.94 -53.85 40.70
N TRP A 207 -91.81 -53.37 41.25
CA TRP A 207 -91.11 -53.93 42.41
C TRP A 207 -91.47 -53.26 43.74
N VAL A 208 -92.39 -52.30 43.75
CA VAL A 208 -92.91 -51.70 45.00
C VAL A 208 -94.18 -52.46 45.44
N PRO A 209 -94.19 -53.11 46.63
CA PRO A 209 -95.34 -53.89 47.07
C PRO A 209 -96.59 -53.03 47.28
N MET A 210 -97.72 -53.54 46.78
CA MET A 210 -99.04 -52.89 46.66
C MET A 210 -99.71 -52.48 48.00
N ASN A 211 -99.07 -52.70 49.15
CA ASN A 211 -99.60 -52.44 50.50
C ASN A 211 -99.01 -51.19 51.20
N ILE A 212 -98.29 -50.30 50.50
CA ILE A 212 -97.77 -49.01 51.04
C ILE A 212 -98.47 -47.78 50.40
N GLN A 213 -99.59 -47.96 49.69
CA GLN A 213 -100.11 -46.95 48.76
C GLN A 213 -101.22 -46.00 49.24
N GLU A 214 -101.56 -45.92 50.52
CA GLU A 214 -102.77 -45.14 50.91
C GLU A 214 -102.55 -43.72 51.46
N PRO A 215 -101.33 -43.25 51.79
CA PRO A 215 -101.10 -41.79 51.76
C PRO A 215 -99.73 -41.31 51.20
N ALA A 216 -98.65 -42.08 51.34
CA ALA A 216 -97.30 -41.58 51.05
C ALA A 216 -96.97 -41.50 49.55
N GLY A 217 -97.50 -42.43 48.73
CA GLY A 217 -97.31 -42.41 47.28
C GLY A 217 -97.94 -41.19 46.60
N ARG A 218 -99.15 -40.80 47.03
CA ARG A 218 -99.89 -39.65 46.49
C ARG A 218 -99.18 -38.31 46.73
N ILE A 219 -98.42 -38.18 47.83
CA ILE A 219 -97.61 -36.99 48.13
C ILE A 219 -96.36 -36.93 47.24
N LEU A 220 -95.72 -38.07 46.97
CA LEU A 220 -94.53 -38.16 46.12
C LEU A 220 -94.87 -37.85 44.66
N ASP A 221 -95.99 -38.37 44.16
CA ASP A 221 -96.47 -38.11 42.80
C ASP A 221 -96.88 -36.64 42.61
N GLY A 222 -97.54 -36.03 43.60
CA GLY A 222 -97.86 -34.60 43.61
C GLY A 222 -96.62 -33.70 43.61
N ALA A 223 -95.57 -34.08 44.35
CA ALA A 223 -94.30 -33.37 44.34
C ALA A 223 -93.57 -33.48 42.99
N LEU A 224 -93.66 -34.65 42.33
CA LEU A 224 -93.09 -34.87 40.99
C LEU A 224 -93.80 -34.05 39.91
N VAL A 225 -95.13 -33.96 39.95
CA VAL A 225 -95.91 -33.14 39.01
C VAL A 225 -95.65 -31.65 39.23
N ALA A 226 -95.58 -31.19 40.48
CA ALA A 226 -95.20 -29.81 40.81
C ALA A 226 -93.77 -29.50 40.33
N GLY A 227 -92.83 -30.44 40.51
CA GLY A 227 -91.47 -30.34 39.99
C GLY A 227 -91.42 -30.26 38.46
N ALA A 228 -92.21 -31.08 37.76
CA ALA A 228 -92.30 -31.08 36.31
C ALA A 228 -92.93 -29.78 35.76
N LEU A 229 -93.97 -29.25 36.41
CA LEU A 229 -94.59 -27.97 36.04
C LEU A 229 -93.63 -26.79 36.27
N LEU A 230 -92.84 -26.80 37.34
CA LEU A 230 -91.81 -25.78 37.58
C LEU A 230 -90.67 -25.86 36.56
N LEU A 231 -90.26 -27.06 36.14
CA LEU A 231 -89.28 -27.26 35.07
C LEU A 231 -89.84 -26.85 33.70
N ALA A 232 -91.13 -27.10 33.43
CA ALA A 232 -91.80 -26.65 32.22
C ALA A 232 -91.95 -25.12 32.19
N GLN A 233 -92.28 -24.49 33.33
CA GLN A 233 -92.34 -23.03 33.46
C GLN A 233 -90.94 -22.40 33.36
N TRP A 234 -89.90 -23.09 33.84
CA TRP A 234 -88.50 -22.71 33.61
C TRP A 234 -88.14 -22.79 32.12
N GLY A 235 -88.50 -23.88 31.44
CA GLY A 235 -88.32 -24.04 29.99
C GLY A 235 -89.06 -22.98 29.16
N PHE A 236 -90.32 -22.69 29.49
CA PHE A 236 -91.12 -21.66 28.80
C PHE A 236 -90.68 -20.22 29.09
N SER A 237 -90.17 -19.94 30.29
CA SER A 237 -89.60 -18.61 30.62
C SER A 237 -88.23 -18.37 29.99
N HIS A 238 -87.47 -19.42 29.66
CA HIS A 238 -86.16 -19.33 29.01
C HIS A 238 -86.22 -19.50 27.48
N ALA A 239 -87.28 -20.12 26.92
CA ALA A 239 -87.49 -20.23 25.48
C ALA A 239 -87.93 -18.91 24.79
N ARG A 240 -88.25 -17.86 25.56
CA ARG A 240 -88.44 -16.47 25.06
C ARG A 240 -87.14 -15.64 25.01
N ILE A 241 -85.98 -16.29 25.04
CA ILE A 241 -84.67 -15.64 24.91
C ILE A 241 -83.88 -16.30 23.77
N ARG A 242 -84.30 -16.02 22.54
CA ARG A 242 -83.48 -16.14 21.32
C ARG A 242 -83.98 -15.04 20.37
N GLU A 243 -83.04 -14.22 19.88
CA GLU A 243 -83.19 -12.85 19.35
C GLU A 243 -83.31 -11.82 20.50
N VAL A 244 -82.37 -10.93 20.84
CA VAL A 244 -81.34 -10.20 20.08
C VAL A 244 -80.13 -10.00 21.02
N ALA A 245 -79.07 -10.76 20.79
CA ALA A 245 -77.72 -10.27 21.07
C ALA A 245 -77.25 -9.62 19.77
N VAL A 246 -76.61 -8.45 19.85
CA VAL A 246 -76.26 -7.53 18.76
C VAL A 246 -77.40 -6.58 18.37
N GLY A 247 -77.48 -5.47 19.11
CA GLY A 247 -78.23 -4.29 18.74
C GLY A 247 -77.59 -3.09 19.41
N GLU A 248 -76.86 -2.31 18.61
CA GLU A 248 -76.30 -1.01 18.98
C GLU A 248 -77.32 -0.16 19.74
N PHE A 249 -76.81 0.63 20.68
CA PHE A 249 -77.51 1.76 21.28
C PHE A 249 -78.17 2.60 20.18
N LYS A 250 -79.47 2.40 19.92
CA LYS A 250 -80.22 3.20 18.97
C LYS A 250 -80.49 4.57 19.59
N LEU A 251 -79.64 5.52 19.22
CA LEU A 251 -79.97 6.94 19.18
C LEU A 251 -81.13 7.11 18.20
N THR A 252 -82.33 7.29 18.73
CA THR A 252 -83.47 7.78 17.95
C THR A 252 -83.95 9.09 18.55
N GLY A 253 -83.87 10.15 17.75
CA GLY A 253 -84.69 11.34 17.90
C GLY A 253 -84.04 12.48 18.67
N SER A 254 -83.72 13.53 17.92
CA SER A 254 -83.40 14.89 18.35
C SER A 254 -84.24 15.41 19.52
N ASP A 255 -83.59 15.57 20.68
CA ASP A 255 -83.82 16.64 21.66
C ASP A 255 -82.47 16.91 22.38
N PRO A 256 -82.18 18.16 22.80
CA PRO A 256 -80.83 18.55 23.19
C PRO A 256 -80.44 18.01 24.57
N VAL A 257 -79.27 17.38 24.64
CA VAL A 257 -78.40 17.22 25.82
C VAL A 257 -79.12 16.72 27.10
N GLN A 258 -79.49 15.43 27.14
CA GLN A 258 -79.61 14.75 28.43
C GLN A 258 -78.24 14.22 28.85
N ASN A 259 -77.73 14.72 29.97
CA ASN A 259 -76.49 14.31 30.63
C ASN A 259 -76.55 12.80 30.97
N TYR A 260 -75.48 12.03 30.75
CA TYR A 260 -75.50 10.56 30.95
C TYR A 260 -75.76 10.19 32.43
N PHE A 261 -75.36 11.04 33.36
CA PHE A 261 -75.71 10.85 34.78
C PHE A 261 -77.21 10.97 35.05
N ASP A 262 -77.92 11.83 34.33
CA ASP A 262 -79.36 12.05 34.53
C ASP A 262 -80.16 10.83 34.05
N GLN A 263 -79.74 10.22 32.93
CA GLN A 263 -80.37 8.99 32.41
C GLN A 263 -80.33 7.83 33.43
N TYR A 264 -79.27 7.75 34.24
CA TYR A 264 -79.08 6.69 35.23
C TYR A 264 -79.22 7.18 36.68
N LEU A 265 -79.76 8.39 36.90
CA LEU A 265 -79.80 9.02 38.22
C LEU A 265 -80.53 8.15 39.23
N ASP A 266 -81.67 7.58 38.85
CA ASP A 266 -82.45 6.67 39.71
C ASP A 266 -81.65 5.43 40.14
N GLU A 267 -80.83 4.87 39.25
CA GLU A 267 -79.96 3.73 39.55
C GLU A 267 -78.80 4.13 40.45
N ILE A 268 -78.25 5.32 40.26
CA ILE A 268 -77.19 5.88 41.10
C ILE A 268 -77.75 6.16 42.51
N VAL A 269 -78.90 6.83 42.63
CA VAL A 269 -79.59 7.08 43.91
C VAL A 269 -79.95 5.76 44.59
N TYR A 270 -80.48 4.78 43.84
CA TYR A 270 -80.77 3.44 44.36
C TYR A 270 -79.50 2.74 44.85
N PHE A 271 -78.38 2.89 44.15
CA PHE A 271 -77.07 2.41 44.59
C PHE A 271 -76.68 3.00 45.94
N PHE A 272 -76.71 4.32 46.10
CA PHE A 272 -76.30 4.98 47.36
C PHE A 272 -77.24 4.65 48.53
N SER A 273 -78.55 4.62 48.30
CA SER A 273 -79.55 4.25 49.33
C SER A 273 -79.34 2.82 49.87
N ARG A 274 -79.03 1.85 48.99
CA ARG A 274 -78.89 0.44 49.37
C ARG A 274 -77.51 0.07 49.88
N THR A 275 -76.46 0.67 49.31
CA THR A 275 -75.09 0.38 49.72
C THR A 275 -74.68 1.14 50.97
N LYS A 276 -75.42 2.21 51.34
CA LYS A 276 -75.09 3.14 52.41
C LYS A 276 -73.67 3.72 52.26
N THR A 277 -73.23 3.91 51.01
CA THR A 277 -71.94 4.49 50.68
C THR A 277 -71.94 5.97 51.04
N SER A 278 -70.99 6.42 51.86
CA SER A 278 -70.86 7.83 52.27
C SER A 278 -69.68 8.56 51.61
N LEU A 279 -68.77 7.83 50.97
CA LEU A 279 -67.56 8.38 50.37
C LEU A 279 -67.30 7.77 48.99
N VAL A 280 -67.07 8.62 47.99
CA VAL A 280 -66.56 8.23 46.67
C VAL A 280 -65.23 8.92 46.42
N ILE A 281 -64.22 8.14 46.05
CA ILE A 281 -62.88 8.64 45.73
C ILE A 281 -62.67 8.50 44.22
N PHE A 282 -62.35 9.60 43.56
CA PHE A 282 -62.01 9.64 42.15
C PHE A 282 -60.50 9.86 41.97
N GLU A 283 -59.83 8.94 41.28
CA GLU A 283 -58.41 9.05 40.91
C GLU A 283 -58.21 9.07 39.38
N ASP A 284 -57.15 9.73 38.94
CA ASP A 284 -56.73 9.85 37.53
C ASP A 284 -57.72 10.57 36.58
N LEU A 285 -58.75 11.27 37.10
CA LEU A 285 -59.67 12.08 36.29
C LEU A 285 -58.99 13.22 35.53
N ASP A 286 -57.93 13.78 36.10
CA ASP A 286 -57.22 14.95 35.59
C ASP A 286 -56.30 14.64 34.40
N ARG A 287 -56.11 13.37 34.03
CA ARG A 287 -55.37 12.97 32.82
C ARG A 287 -56.10 13.35 31.53
N PHE A 288 -57.43 13.40 31.56
CA PHE A 288 -58.27 13.66 30.38
C PHE A 288 -58.33 15.16 30.01
N GLY A 289 -57.95 16.04 30.94
CA GLY A 289 -57.84 17.48 30.70
C GLY A 289 -59.18 18.19 30.45
N ASP A 290 -60.29 17.56 30.81
CA ASP A 290 -61.65 18.08 30.66
C ASP A 290 -62.15 18.68 32.00
N LYS A 291 -62.67 19.91 31.95
CA LYS A 291 -63.30 20.57 33.11
C LYS A 291 -64.78 20.18 33.26
N GLY A 292 -65.43 19.76 32.18
CA GLY A 292 -66.86 19.42 32.13
C GLY A 292 -67.23 18.27 33.06
N ILE A 293 -66.38 17.25 33.16
CA ILE A 293 -66.60 16.13 34.09
C ILE A 293 -66.68 16.54 35.56
N PHE A 294 -65.92 17.55 36.00
CA PHE A 294 -65.97 18.04 37.38
C PHE A 294 -67.28 18.78 37.68
N ILE A 295 -67.84 19.50 36.70
CA ILE A 295 -69.16 20.14 36.80
C ILE A 295 -70.24 19.07 36.98
N ALA A 296 -70.25 18.08 36.09
CA ALA A 296 -71.25 17.01 36.11
C ALA A 296 -71.19 16.18 37.41
N LEU A 297 -69.99 15.91 37.94
CA LEU A 297 -69.84 15.19 39.22
C LEU A 297 -70.28 16.03 40.42
N ARG A 298 -70.05 17.35 40.40
CA ARG A 298 -70.54 18.27 41.44
C ARG A 298 -72.07 18.30 41.45
N GLU A 299 -72.69 18.42 40.28
CA GLU A 299 -74.16 18.40 40.12
C GLU A 299 -74.75 17.08 40.62
N LEU A 300 -74.17 15.95 40.22
CA LEU A 300 -74.57 14.63 40.70
C LEU A 300 -74.48 14.53 42.23
N ASN A 301 -73.41 15.03 42.84
CA ASN A 301 -73.26 15.02 44.30
C ASN A 301 -74.33 15.87 45.01
N VAL A 302 -74.69 17.03 44.44
CA VAL A 302 -75.78 17.86 44.94
C VAL A 302 -77.12 17.11 44.88
N LEU A 303 -77.43 16.48 43.76
CA LEU A 303 -78.66 15.69 43.59
C LEU A 303 -78.73 14.52 44.57
N LEU A 304 -77.62 13.80 44.79
CA LEU A 304 -77.56 12.68 45.73
C LEU A 304 -77.81 13.12 47.17
N ASN A 305 -77.19 14.22 47.60
CA ASN A 305 -77.33 14.72 48.98
C ASN A 305 -78.66 15.42 49.26
N ASN A 306 -79.39 15.85 48.23
CA ASN A 306 -80.73 16.43 48.36
C ASN A 306 -81.85 15.37 48.22
N SER A 307 -81.51 14.14 47.81
CA SER A 307 -82.47 13.04 47.67
C SER A 307 -82.88 12.48 49.03
N ALA A 308 -84.18 12.43 49.31
CA ALA A 308 -84.73 11.84 50.54
C ALA A 308 -84.45 10.33 50.66
N ALA A 309 -84.08 9.66 49.57
CA ALA A 309 -83.76 8.23 49.57
C ALA A 309 -82.34 7.92 50.09
N VAL A 310 -81.49 8.95 50.27
CA VAL A 310 -80.10 8.80 50.70
C VAL A 310 -79.97 9.27 52.16
N ASP A 311 -79.99 8.32 53.10
CA ASP A 311 -80.02 8.60 54.55
C ASP A 311 -78.74 9.26 55.12
N LYS A 312 -77.63 9.21 54.37
CA LYS A 312 -76.31 9.69 54.82
C LYS A 312 -75.70 10.65 53.80
N PRO A 313 -75.06 11.74 54.24
CA PRO A 313 -74.37 12.63 53.33
C PRO A 313 -73.26 11.89 52.57
N VAL A 314 -73.17 12.15 51.27
CA VAL A 314 -72.20 11.55 50.36
C VAL A 314 -71.15 12.58 50.00
N THR A 315 -69.90 12.33 50.38
CA THR A 315 -68.75 13.17 50.03
C THR A 315 -68.00 12.57 48.83
N PHE A 316 -67.65 13.41 47.86
CA PHE A 316 -66.76 13.06 46.75
C PHE A 316 -65.36 13.66 47.01
N ILE A 317 -64.32 12.83 46.98
CA ILE A 317 -62.92 13.25 47.01
C ILE A 317 -62.31 13.07 45.64
N TYR A 318 -61.65 14.12 45.13
CA TYR A 318 -61.01 14.15 43.82
C TYR A 318 -59.50 14.26 43.97
N ALA A 319 -58.73 13.27 43.50
CA ALA A 319 -57.28 13.36 43.42
C ALA A 319 -56.88 14.05 42.10
N ILE A 320 -56.37 15.28 42.16
CA ILE A 320 -56.12 16.09 40.96
C ILE A 320 -54.74 16.77 40.99
N ARG A 321 -54.21 17.10 39.81
CA ARG A 321 -53.08 18.03 39.63
C ARG A 321 -53.51 19.48 39.83
N ASP A 322 -52.61 20.31 40.35
CA ASP A 322 -52.87 21.74 40.56
C ASP A 322 -53.18 22.51 39.26
N SER A 323 -52.66 22.04 38.12
CA SER A 323 -52.79 22.70 36.81
C SER A 323 -54.08 22.40 36.04
N ILE A 324 -54.97 21.53 36.54
CA ILE A 324 -56.18 21.14 35.78
C ILE A 324 -57.16 22.31 35.56
N PHE A 325 -57.12 23.33 36.42
CA PHE A 325 -58.00 24.52 36.32
C PHE A 325 -57.34 25.75 35.68
N THR A 326 -56.03 25.73 35.40
CA THR A 326 -55.37 26.85 34.71
C THR A 326 -55.79 26.92 33.23
N PRO A 327 -56.11 28.11 32.68
CA PRO A 327 -56.38 28.26 31.25
C PRO A 327 -55.13 27.89 30.42
N LYS A 328 -55.32 27.15 29.32
CA LYS A 328 -54.21 26.69 28.46
C LYS A 328 -53.47 27.85 27.76
N VAL A 329 -54.12 28.99 27.57
CA VAL A 329 -53.51 30.21 27.04
C VAL A 329 -52.94 31.02 28.20
N ARG A 330 -51.61 31.17 28.21
CA ARG A 330 -50.89 32.03 29.16
C ARG A 330 -51.23 33.50 28.89
N VAL A 331 -52.28 34.01 29.52
CA VAL A 331 -52.39 35.46 29.73
C VAL A 331 -51.59 35.78 30.99
N LEU A 332 -50.30 36.07 30.81
CA LEU A 332 -49.44 36.60 31.88
C LEU A 332 -49.82 38.07 32.11
N GLY A 333 -50.89 38.28 32.88
CA GLY A 333 -51.35 39.58 33.34
C GLY A 333 -52.18 39.42 34.62
N PRO A 334 -52.35 40.48 35.43
CA PRO A 334 -53.08 40.41 36.70
C PRO A 334 -54.51 39.86 36.55
N GLU A 335 -55.16 40.09 35.40
CA GLU A 335 -56.51 39.56 35.10
C GLU A 335 -56.53 38.04 34.85
N GLY A 336 -55.49 37.47 34.24
CA GLY A 336 -55.37 36.03 33.98
C GLY A 336 -55.08 35.21 35.24
N VAL A 337 -54.31 35.77 36.18
CA VAL A 337 -54.00 35.15 37.48
C VAL A 337 -55.22 35.13 38.40
N ALA A 338 -56.03 36.21 38.39
CA ALA A 338 -57.28 36.28 39.14
C ALA A 338 -58.34 35.31 38.60
N ALA A 339 -58.46 35.17 37.27
CA ALA A 339 -59.41 34.26 36.63
C ALA A 339 -59.09 32.77 36.88
N ALA A 340 -57.82 32.38 36.80
CA ALA A 340 -57.40 31.00 37.08
C ALA A 340 -57.62 30.59 38.56
N SER A 341 -57.44 31.53 39.48
CA SER A 341 -57.59 31.30 40.92
C SER A 341 -59.06 31.25 41.36
N THR A 342 -59.93 32.04 40.72
CA THR A 342 -61.37 32.07 41.05
C THR A 342 -62.12 30.84 40.55
N ASP A 343 -61.73 30.23 39.42
CA ASP A 343 -62.41 29.02 38.94
C ASP A 343 -62.15 27.79 39.80
N ARG A 344 -60.92 27.61 40.32
CA ARG A 344 -60.57 26.50 41.21
C ARG A 344 -61.40 26.48 42.50
N ALA A 345 -61.70 27.65 43.07
CA ALA A 345 -62.48 27.79 44.30
C ALA A 345 -64.00 27.60 44.12
N LYS A 346 -64.52 27.64 42.87
CA LYS A 346 -65.95 27.45 42.59
C LYS A 346 -66.40 25.98 42.58
N PHE A 347 -65.49 25.04 42.33
CA PHE A 347 -65.84 23.62 42.12
C PHE A 347 -65.79 22.75 43.37
N PHE A 348 -64.97 23.11 44.35
CA PHE A 348 -64.77 22.30 45.56
C PHE A 348 -65.13 23.11 46.80
N ASP A 349 -65.75 22.43 47.76
CA ASP A 349 -66.12 23.02 49.05
C ASP A 349 -64.90 23.02 50.00
N LEU A 350 -63.93 22.12 49.77
CA LEU A 350 -62.63 22.09 50.44
C LEU A 350 -61.53 21.68 49.45
N ILE A 351 -60.39 22.36 49.51
CA ILE A 351 -59.19 21.99 48.77
C ILE A 351 -58.08 21.71 49.78
N VAL A 352 -57.56 20.48 49.77
CA VAL A 352 -56.42 20.07 50.59
C VAL A 352 -55.18 20.01 49.69
N PRO A 353 -54.26 20.98 49.78
CA PRO A 353 -53.02 20.96 49.00
C PRO A 353 -52.01 20.00 49.63
N VAL A 354 -51.68 18.92 48.92
CA VAL A 354 -50.63 17.96 49.31
C VAL A 354 -49.29 18.48 48.81
N VAL A 355 -48.43 18.85 49.75
CA VAL A 355 -47.06 19.27 49.47
C VAL A 355 -46.27 18.05 49.02
N PRO A 356 -45.55 18.11 47.89
CA PRO A 356 -44.67 17.02 47.46
C PRO A 356 -43.63 16.72 48.54
N PHE A 357 -43.57 15.47 48.99
CA PHE A 357 -42.54 15.00 49.93
C PHE A 357 -41.25 14.56 49.22
N VAL A 358 -41.29 14.51 47.88
CA VAL A 358 -40.13 14.31 47.01
C VAL A 358 -39.94 15.57 46.19
N SER A 359 -38.73 16.12 46.25
CA SER A 359 -38.26 17.24 45.44
C SER A 359 -36.86 16.92 44.93
N THR A 360 -36.35 17.66 43.94
CA THR A 360 -34.98 17.47 43.42
C THR A 360 -33.91 17.55 44.51
N GLU A 361 -34.11 18.39 45.52
CA GLU A 361 -33.19 18.57 46.67
C GLU A 361 -33.18 17.36 47.62
N VAL A 362 -34.33 16.71 47.82
CA VAL A 362 -34.50 15.63 48.81
C VAL A 362 -34.38 14.24 48.18
N SER A 363 -34.60 14.12 46.87
CA SER A 363 -34.60 12.85 46.13
C SER A 363 -33.29 12.09 46.22
N GLY A 364 -32.15 12.78 46.23
CA GLY A 364 -30.84 12.15 46.40
C GLY A 364 -30.70 11.46 47.76
N GLY A 365 -31.17 12.11 48.83
CA GLY A 365 -31.21 11.53 50.18
C GLY A 365 -32.15 10.32 50.25
N LEU A 366 -33.34 10.42 49.66
CA LEU A 366 -34.32 9.30 49.63
C LEU A 366 -33.79 8.10 48.84
N LEU A 367 -33.14 8.33 47.70
CA LEU A 367 -32.50 7.26 46.93
C LEU A 367 -31.33 6.64 47.70
N SER A 368 -30.52 7.44 48.38
CA SER A 368 -29.46 6.94 49.27
C SER A 368 -30.04 6.08 50.40
N ASP A 369 -31.14 6.49 51.03
CA ASP A 369 -31.81 5.73 52.09
C ASP A 369 -32.33 4.37 51.59
N GLU A 370 -32.90 4.31 50.39
CA GLU A 370 -33.34 3.04 49.79
C GLU A 370 -32.16 2.13 49.40
N LEU A 371 -31.03 2.71 48.99
CA LEU A 371 -29.79 2.01 48.66
C LEU A 371 -28.99 1.56 49.90
N ASN A 372 -29.18 2.19 51.07
CA ASN A 372 -28.54 1.79 52.34
C ASN A 372 -28.91 0.36 52.78
N SER A 373 -29.94 -0.22 52.18
CA SER A 373 -30.30 -1.64 52.36
C SER A 373 -29.33 -2.62 51.68
N LEU A 374 -28.45 -2.15 50.80
CA LEU A 374 -27.44 -2.93 50.09
C LEU A 374 -26.13 -3.02 50.87
N VAL A 375 -25.28 -3.98 50.51
CA VAL A 375 -23.92 -4.13 51.09
C VAL A 375 -23.11 -2.88 50.79
N LYS A 376 -22.37 -2.38 51.78
CA LYS A 376 -21.68 -1.09 51.73
C LYS A 376 -20.74 -0.93 50.53
N ASP A 377 -20.03 -1.99 50.15
CA ASP A 377 -19.06 -1.97 49.04
C ASP A 377 -19.72 -2.08 47.64
N GLU A 378 -21.03 -2.24 47.58
CA GLU A 378 -21.83 -2.31 46.34
C GLU A 378 -22.78 -1.11 46.20
N GLN A 379 -22.70 -0.14 47.11
CA GLN A 379 -23.49 1.08 47.04
C GLN A 379 -22.90 2.01 45.97
N PRO A 380 -23.73 2.57 45.06
CA PRO A 380 -23.26 3.54 44.10
C PRO A 380 -22.63 4.75 44.78
N ALA A 381 -21.66 5.37 44.11
CA ALA A 381 -20.99 6.57 44.57
C ALA A 381 -21.99 7.68 44.93
N GLY A 382 -21.76 8.35 46.07
CA GLY A 382 -22.69 9.36 46.59
C GLY A 382 -22.94 10.52 45.62
N GLU A 383 -21.94 10.91 44.83
CA GLU A 383 -22.06 11.92 43.77
C GLU A 383 -23.01 11.46 42.66
N LEU A 384 -22.94 10.18 42.25
CA LEU A 384 -23.83 9.59 41.25
C LEU A 384 -25.28 9.50 41.76
N VAL A 385 -25.46 9.14 43.05
CA VAL A 385 -26.78 9.14 43.71
C VAL A 385 -27.36 10.55 43.80
N SER A 386 -26.54 11.55 44.14
CA SER A 386 -26.94 12.96 44.16
C SER A 386 -27.34 13.46 42.77
N LEU A 387 -26.54 13.12 41.75
CA LEU A 387 -26.84 13.39 40.35
C LEU A 387 -28.19 12.77 39.94
N ALA A 388 -28.43 11.49 40.23
CA ALA A 388 -29.73 10.85 39.99
C ALA A 388 -30.90 11.57 40.68
N GLY A 389 -30.72 11.98 41.94
CA GLY A 389 -31.74 12.70 42.71
C GLY A 389 -32.19 14.01 42.06
N ARG A 390 -31.28 14.73 41.37
CA ARG A 390 -31.61 15.97 40.66
C ARG A 390 -32.54 15.74 39.46
N TYR A 391 -32.47 14.56 38.83
CA TYR A 391 -33.20 14.25 37.60
C TYR A 391 -34.46 13.40 37.82
N PHE A 392 -34.56 12.65 38.92
CA PHE A 392 -35.69 11.75 39.21
C PHE A 392 -36.47 12.11 40.49
N PRO A 393 -37.21 13.25 40.53
CA PRO A 393 -37.95 13.67 41.71
C PRO A 393 -39.31 12.96 41.89
N ASP A 394 -39.34 11.63 41.77
CA ASP A 394 -40.54 10.80 41.96
C ASP A 394 -40.20 9.48 42.68
N MET A 395 -40.89 9.18 43.80
CA MET A 395 -40.64 7.95 44.58
C MET A 395 -40.82 6.67 43.77
N ARG A 396 -41.78 6.60 42.83
CA ARG A 396 -41.99 5.39 42.03
C ARG A 396 -40.78 5.13 41.14
N VAL A 397 -40.20 6.19 40.59
CA VAL A 397 -38.98 6.09 39.77
C VAL A 397 -37.80 5.69 40.65
N ILE A 398 -37.61 6.32 41.81
CA ILE A 398 -36.57 5.97 42.80
C ILE A 398 -36.65 4.48 43.20
N LEU A 399 -37.85 3.99 43.54
CA LEU A 399 -38.04 2.58 43.89
C LEU A 399 -37.81 1.64 42.70
N SER A 400 -38.16 2.07 41.49
CA SER A 400 -37.88 1.30 40.26
C SER A 400 -36.37 1.20 40.01
N ILE A 401 -35.65 2.33 40.08
CA ILE A 401 -34.19 2.40 39.95
C ILE A 401 -33.53 1.45 40.95
N ARG A 402 -33.91 1.54 42.24
CA ARG A 402 -33.36 0.67 43.28
C ARG A 402 -33.65 -0.82 43.02
N ASN A 403 -34.87 -1.16 42.59
CA ASN A 403 -35.23 -2.54 42.28
C ASN A 403 -34.46 -3.10 41.08
N GLU A 404 -34.34 -2.32 40.01
CA GLU A 404 -33.59 -2.71 38.82
C GLU A 404 -32.11 -2.85 39.15
N TYR A 405 -31.55 -1.92 39.94
CA TYR A 405 -30.17 -1.99 40.37
C TYR A 405 -29.87 -3.26 41.17
N ASP A 406 -30.67 -3.59 42.19
CA ASP A 406 -30.46 -4.80 43.01
C ASP A 406 -30.56 -6.08 42.16
N LEU A 407 -31.49 -6.12 41.20
CA LEU A 407 -31.64 -7.25 40.28
C LEU A 407 -30.46 -7.40 39.32
N TYR A 408 -30.03 -6.31 38.69
CA TYR A 408 -28.92 -6.34 37.72
C TYR A 408 -27.58 -6.53 38.44
N LEU A 409 -27.40 -5.99 39.63
CA LEU A 409 -26.22 -6.20 40.46
C LEU A 409 -26.06 -7.69 40.79
N ASP A 410 -27.14 -8.37 41.19
CA ASP A 410 -27.11 -9.82 41.40
C ASP A 410 -26.80 -10.60 40.13
N ARG A 411 -27.40 -10.23 38.98
CA ARG A 411 -27.28 -10.99 37.73
C ARG A 411 -25.98 -10.76 36.96
N LEU A 412 -25.46 -9.53 36.96
CA LEU A 412 -24.35 -9.10 36.12
C LEU A 412 -23.04 -8.92 36.89
N VAL A 413 -23.09 -8.49 38.16
CA VAL A 413 -21.88 -8.25 38.95
C VAL A 413 -21.60 -9.44 39.87
N ARG A 414 -22.54 -9.84 40.72
CA ARG A 414 -22.32 -10.94 41.69
C ARG A 414 -22.22 -12.32 41.03
N ASN A 415 -23.09 -12.59 40.05
CA ASN A 415 -23.17 -13.88 39.36
C ASN A 415 -22.80 -13.79 37.87
N GLY A 416 -22.20 -12.68 37.44
CA GLY A 416 -21.79 -12.48 36.05
C GLY A 416 -20.52 -13.23 35.67
N ALA A 417 -20.35 -13.45 34.37
CA ALA A 417 -19.10 -14.00 33.81
C ALA A 417 -18.07 -12.91 33.43
N VAL A 418 -18.35 -11.64 33.72
CA VAL A 418 -17.49 -10.50 33.39
C VAL A 418 -17.33 -9.67 34.65
N ASP A 419 -16.12 -9.22 34.93
CA ASP A 419 -15.85 -8.31 36.04
C ASP A 419 -16.37 -6.91 35.66
N LEU A 420 -17.48 -6.50 36.28
CA LEU A 420 -18.22 -5.29 35.95
C LEU A 420 -18.31 -4.36 37.16
N ASP A 421 -18.13 -3.07 36.92
CA ASP A 421 -18.18 -2.07 37.98
C ASP A 421 -19.63 -1.68 38.30
N HIS A 422 -19.94 -1.64 39.60
CA HIS A 422 -21.29 -1.40 40.07
C HIS A 422 -21.75 0.06 39.88
N ASN A 423 -20.82 1.04 39.84
CA ASN A 423 -21.17 2.44 39.55
C ASN A 423 -21.54 2.62 38.08
N HIS A 424 -20.77 2.01 37.18
CA HIS A 424 -21.09 2.00 35.75
C HIS A 424 -22.42 1.29 35.47
N LEU A 425 -22.68 0.16 36.15
CA LEU A 425 -23.99 -0.50 36.08
C LEU A 425 -25.11 0.47 36.50
N PHE A 426 -24.96 1.13 37.65
CA PHE A 426 -25.96 2.06 38.14
C PHE A 426 -26.19 3.19 37.14
N ALA A 427 -25.14 3.78 36.57
CA ALA A 427 -25.24 4.83 35.57
C ALA A 427 -25.94 4.39 34.28
N VAL A 428 -25.67 3.17 33.79
CA VAL A 428 -26.37 2.61 32.63
C VAL A 428 -27.87 2.39 32.92
N LEU A 429 -28.23 1.98 34.14
CA LEU A 429 -29.63 1.87 34.53
C LEU A 429 -30.31 3.23 34.70
N LEU A 430 -29.60 4.24 35.22
CA LEU A 430 -30.10 5.60 35.23
C LEU A 430 -30.32 6.12 33.80
N PHE A 431 -29.39 5.84 32.88
CA PHE A 431 -29.56 6.13 31.46
C PHE A 431 -30.78 5.43 30.87
N LYS A 432 -31.01 4.14 31.20
CA LYS A 432 -32.21 3.40 30.80
C LYS A 432 -33.50 4.06 31.28
N HIS A 433 -33.53 4.55 32.52
CA HIS A 433 -34.71 5.24 33.07
C HIS A 433 -34.98 6.60 32.43
N ALA A 434 -33.92 7.34 32.06
CA ALA A 434 -34.06 8.62 31.37
C ALA A 434 -34.36 8.47 29.86
N TYR A 435 -33.76 7.46 29.21
CA TYR A 435 -33.77 7.28 27.74
C TYR A 435 -34.03 5.80 27.36
N PRO A 436 -35.23 5.25 27.61
CA PRO A 436 -35.53 3.83 27.40
C PRO A 436 -35.36 3.38 25.95
N GLU A 437 -35.81 4.20 24.97
CA GLU A 437 -35.63 3.90 23.54
C GLU A 437 -34.15 3.81 23.16
N GLN A 438 -33.32 4.73 23.65
CA GLN A 438 -31.88 4.72 23.39
C GLN A 438 -31.21 3.50 24.02
N PHE A 439 -31.66 3.05 25.19
CA PHE A 439 -31.15 1.85 25.84
C PHE A 439 -31.45 0.58 25.03
N GLU A 440 -32.64 0.47 24.42
CA GLU A 440 -32.96 -0.66 23.54
C GLU A 440 -32.07 -0.67 22.29
N LEU A 441 -31.76 0.50 21.73
CA LEU A 441 -30.88 0.63 20.56
C LEU A 441 -29.43 0.21 20.81
N ILE A 442 -28.99 0.08 22.07
CA ILE A 442 -27.64 -0.42 22.40
C ILE A 442 -27.45 -1.85 21.87
N GLN A 443 -28.50 -2.68 21.91
CA GLN A 443 -28.43 -4.06 21.43
C GLN A 443 -28.18 -4.13 19.91
N PHE A 444 -28.65 -3.12 19.18
CA PHE A 444 -28.49 -3.00 17.73
C PHE A 444 -27.25 -2.18 17.32
N GLY A 445 -26.62 -1.48 18.26
CA GLY A 445 -25.44 -0.68 17.99
C GLY A 445 -25.69 0.67 17.33
N THR A 446 -26.90 1.18 17.50
CA THR A 446 -27.36 2.44 16.88
C THR A 446 -27.87 3.43 17.92
N SER A 447 -27.50 3.24 19.19
CA SER A 447 -27.85 4.18 20.26
C SER A 447 -27.01 5.46 20.18
N ALA A 448 -27.45 6.49 20.89
CA ALA A 448 -26.66 7.71 21.08
C ALA A 448 -25.28 7.43 21.73
N LEU A 449 -25.16 6.41 22.58
CA LEU A 449 -23.88 6.00 23.18
C LEU A 449 -22.97 5.31 22.15
N ASP A 450 -23.52 4.49 21.25
CA ASP A 450 -22.76 3.92 20.13
C ASP A 450 -22.28 5.02 19.18
N ALA A 451 -23.16 5.98 18.85
CA ALA A 451 -22.82 7.14 18.03
C ALA A 451 -21.70 7.97 18.68
N LEU A 452 -21.74 8.15 20.00
CA LEU A 452 -20.70 8.83 20.75
C LEU A 452 -19.36 8.10 20.64
N VAL A 453 -19.30 6.79 20.91
CA VAL A 453 -18.04 6.02 20.78
C VAL A 453 -17.44 6.14 19.38
N ASN A 454 -18.27 6.00 18.33
CA ASN A 454 -17.81 6.14 16.95
C ASN A 454 -17.29 7.56 16.65
N SER A 455 -17.98 8.58 17.13
CA SER A 455 -17.52 9.96 16.97
C SER A 455 -16.23 10.22 17.75
N MET A 456 -16.06 9.64 18.94
CA MET A 456 -14.83 9.77 19.70
C MET A 456 -13.65 9.15 18.96
N ASP A 457 -13.80 7.94 18.41
CA ASP A 457 -12.75 7.29 17.59
C ASP A 457 -12.39 8.13 16.35
N THR A 458 -13.41 8.74 15.72
CA THR A 458 -13.22 9.66 14.59
C THR A 458 -12.42 10.91 15.02
N CYS A 459 -12.82 11.57 16.11
CA CYS A 459 -12.14 12.74 16.64
C CYS A 459 -10.69 12.44 17.05
N VAL A 460 -10.44 11.29 17.70
CA VAL A 460 -9.07 10.86 18.03
C VAL A 460 -8.25 10.69 16.76
N THR A 461 -8.78 9.99 15.75
CA THR A 461 -8.08 9.77 14.49
C THR A 461 -7.73 11.09 13.80
N GLN A 462 -8.69 12.02 13.73
CA GLN A 462 -8.50 13.35 13.14
C GLN A 462 -7.45 14.17 13.90
N ARG A 463 -7.49 14.16 15.25
CA ARG A 463 -6.51 14.90 16.06
C ARG A 463 -5.12 14.28 15.98
N LEU A 464 -5.00 12.94 15.99
CA LEU A 464 -3.72 12.25 15.79
C LEU A 464 -3.11 12.62 14.43
N ARG A 465 -3.91 12.68 13.35
CA ARG A 465 -3.44 13.14 12.03
C ARG A 465 -2.97 14.60 12.03
N GLY A 466 -3.56 15.45 12.85
CA GLY A 466 -3.12 16.83 13.09
C GLY A 466 -1.79 16.88 13.82
N LEU A 467 -1.65 16.13 14.92
CA LEU A 467 -0.39 16.01 15.65
C LEU A 467 0.73 15.40 14.79
N ASP A 468 0.45 14.39 13.97
CA ASP A 468 1.42 13.81 13.05
C ASP A 468 1.90 14.83 11.99
N PHE A 469 1.00 15.73 11.55
CA PHE A 469 1.36 16.84 10.67
C PHE A 469 2.26 17.88 11.38
N GLU A 470 1.91 18.28 12.61
CA GLU A 470 2.73 19.17 13.43
C GLU A 470 4.12 18.55 13.71
N ILE A 471 4.18 17.26 14.06
CA ILE A 471 5.42 16.48 14.26
C ILE A 471 6.25 16.48 12.98
N THR A 472 5.63 16.21 11.84
CA THR A 472 6.34 16.18 10.54
C THR A 472 6.94 17.54 10.20
N ASN A 473 6.20 18.63 10.41
CA ASN A 473 6.71 19.98 10.18
C ASN A 473 7.87 20.30 11.13
N GLN A 474 7.76 19.95 12.41
CA GLN A 474 8.85 20.13 13.38
C GLN A 474 10.08 19.26 13.06
N GLU A 475 9.90 18.03 12.59
CA GLU A 475 11.00 17.18 12.11
C GLU A 475 11.68 17.78 10.88
N ASN A 476 10.92 18.35 9.95
CA ASN A 476 11.47 19.01 8.76
C ASN A 476 12.21 20.30 9.13
N GLU A 477 11.71 21.10 10.07
CA GLU A 477 12.41 22.28 10.61
C GLU A 477 13.73 21.89 11.27
N LEU A 478 13.76 20.79 12.04
CA LEU A 478 14.98 20.24 12.65
C LEU A 478 15.99 19.71 11.61
N ALA A 479 15.51 19.20 10.48
CA ALA A 479 16.36 18.70 9.40
C ALA A 479 16.93 19.81 8.50
N SER A 480 16.26 20.97 8.45
CA SER A 480 16.72 22.12 7.66
C SER A 480 17.79 22.93 8.41
N GLU A 481 18.89 23.28 7.74
CA GLU A 481 19.85 24.30 8.23
C GLU A 481 19.22 25.70 8.40
N ALA A 482 17.91 25.86 8.13
CA ALA A 482 17.17 27.11 8.17
C ALA A 482 17.23 27.83 9.53
N GLY A 483 17.40 27.11 10.64
CA GLY A 483 17.61 27.71 11.95
C GLY A 483 18.86 28.61 12.03
N LEU A 484 19.91 28.29 11.26
CA LEU A 484 21.12 29.10 11.17
C LEU A 484 20.87 30.40 10.39
N GLU A 485 20.11 30.34 9.30
CA GLU A 485 19.82 31.51 8.47
C GLU A 485 18.91 32.53 9.16
N THR A 486 17.91 32.06 9.92
CA THR A 486 17.05 32.97 10.69
C THR A 486 17.83 33.67 11.80
N ARG A 487 18.69 32.91 12.52
CA ARG A 487 19.52 33.48 13.58
C ARG A 487 20.64 34.38 13.06
N SER A 488 21.24 34.06 11.92
CA SER A 488 22.25 34.94 11.30
C SER A 488 21.65 36.28 10.89
N LYS A 489 20.40 36.31 10.42
CA LYS A 489 19.66 37.56 10.12
C LYS A 489 19.40 38.38 11.38
N GLU A 490 18.93 37.77 12.46
CA GLU A 490 18.69 38.46 13.75
C GLU A 490 19.99 39.03 14.35
N ALA A 491 21.03 38.20 14.40
CA ALA A 491 22.34 38.57 14.94
C ALA A 491 23.00 39.65 14.07
N GLY A 492 22.92 39.52 12.74
CA GLY A 492 23.41 40.49 11.76
C GLY A 492 22.74 41.86 11.92
N ALA A 493 21.42 41.89 12.05
CA ALA A 493 20.67 43.12 12.31
C ALA A 493 21.12 43.80 13.63
N ARG A 494 21.39 43.01 14.67
CA ARG A 494 21.87 43.54 15.95
C ARG A 494 23.30 44.11 15.87
N LEU A 495 24.20 43.42 15.18
CA LEU A 495 25.56 43.90 14.92
C LEU A 495 25.53 45.22 14.15
N LEU A 496 24.76 45.31 13.06
CA LEU A 496 24.63 46.54 12.27
C LEU A 496 24.01 47.69 13.09
N ALA A 497 23.04 47.40 13.97
CA ALA A 497 22.49 48.39 14.89
C ALA A 497 23.53 48.90 15.91
N LEU A 498 24.38 48.02 16.45
CA LEU A 498 25.49 48.41 17.33
C LEU A 498 26.49 49.31 16.59
N ILE A 499 26.87 48.92 15.38
CA ILE A 499 27.76 49.72 14.52
C ILE A 499 27.15 51.12 14.28
N GLY A 500 25.85 51.20 14.03
CA GLY A 500 25.12 52.46 13.87
C GLY A 500 25.12 53.34 15.12
N LEU A 501 25.09 52.76 16.33
CA LEU A 501 25.17 53.50 17.60
C LEU A 501 26.57 54.07 17.85
N PHE A 502 27.63 53.34 17.50
CA PHE A 502 29.02 53.82 17.62
C PHE A 502 29.40 54.86 16.56
N ALA A 503 28.67 54.93 15.45
CA ALA A 503 28.89 55.89 14.38
C ALA A 503 28.46 57.35 14.71
N GLY A 504 28.11 57.65 15.97
CA GLY A 504 27.66 58.94 16.51
C GLY A 504 27.82 60.15 15.58
N ASN A 505 26.71 60.61 14.99
CA ASN A 505 26.58 61.79 14.13
C ASN A 505 27.47 61.84 12.86
N GLY A 506 28.10 60.73 12.44
CA GLY A 506 28.85 60.65 11.18
C GLY A 506 27.92 60.59 9.96
N ARG A 507 28.02 61.56 9.04
CA ARG A 507 27.36 61.49 7.72
C ARG A 507 28.10 60.49 6.82
N GLY A 508 27.49 59.34 6.56
CA GLY A 508 27.92 58.38 5.54
C GLY A 508 27.36 56.98 5.79
N ASP A 509 26.96 56.29 4.71
CA ASP A 509 26.51 54.90 4.78
C ASP A 509 27.69 53.95 5.04
N LEU A 510 27.41 52.89 5.79
CA LEU A 510 28.35 51.79 6.03
C LEU A 510 28.61 51.06 4.71
N THR A 511 29.87 50.97 4.29
CA THR A 511 30.24 50.38 3.00
C THR A 511 30.88 49.00 3.14
N GLN A 512 31.68 48.75 4.18
CA GLN A 512 32.43 47.49 4.30
C GLN A 512 32.64 47.05 5.76
N LEU A 513 32.67 45.73 5.96
CA LEU A 513 33.09 45.04 7.17
C LEU A 513 34.38 44.26 6.88
N ASP A 514 35.39 44.41 7.72
CA ASP A 514 36.68 43.72 7.60
C ASP A 514 36.90 42.79 8.80
N LEU A 515 37.00 41.49 8.53
CA LEU A 515 37.34 40.45 9.51
C LEU A 515 38.66 39.80 9.09
N GLY A 516 39.72 40.06 9.85
CA GLY A 516 41.03 39.42 9.62
C GLY A 516 41.63 39.68 8.23
N GLY A 517 41.28 40.79 7.56
CA GLY A 517 41.72 41.13 6.21
C GLY A 517 40.74 40.73 5.10
N VAL A 518 39.61 40.09 5.44
CA VAL A 518 38.54 39.76 4.50
C VAL A 518 37.50 40.87 4.50
N VAL A 519 37.59 41.73 3.48
CA VAL A 519 36.65 42.84 3.25
C VAL A 519 35.36 42.31 2.62
N SER A 520 34.22 42.59 3.24
CA SER A 520 32.90 42.12 2.82
C SER A 520 31.82 43.20 2.95
N GLU A 521 30.72 43.02 2.22
CA GLU A 521 29.57 43.91 2.32
C GLU A 521 28.83 43.73 3.66
N PRO A 522 28.20 44.79 4.20
CA PRO A 522 27.46 44.72 5.47
C PRO A 522 26.32 43.70 5.49
N SER A 523 25.73 43.39 4.33
CA SER A 523 24.68 42.38 4.16
C SER A 523 25.14 40.97 4.53
N ARG A 524 26.46 40.69 4.42
CA ARG A 524 27.06 39.39 4.77
C ARG A 524 26.92 39.07 6.26
N ALA A 525 26.78 40.06 7.13
CA ALA A 525 26.47 39.87 8.55
C ALA A 525 25.17 39.10 8.79
N SER A 526 24.28 38.99 7.79
CA SER A 526 23.05 38.21 7.87
C SER A 526 23.20 36.75 7.43
N THR A 527 24.41 36.28 7.13
CA THR A 527 24.68 34.91 6.63
C THR A 527 25.37 34.04 7.68
N PRO A 528 25.10 32.72 7.73
CA PRO A 528 25.75 31.83 8.70
C PRO A 528 27.29 31.78 8.58
N ASP A 529 27.82 31.96 7.37
CA ASP A 529 29.26 31.91 7.11
C ASP A 529 30.03 33.03 7.83
N PHE A 530 29.49 34.26 7.84
CA PHE A 530 30.09 35.39 8.54
C PHE A 530 30.30 35.12 10.03
N TRP A 531 29.31 34.49 10.68
CA TRP A 531 29.36 34.19 12.10
C TRP A 531 30.31 33.03 12.42
N ARG A 532 30.43 32.05 11.53
CA ARG A 532 31.46 31.00 11.62
C ARG A 532 32.87 31.58 11.48
N GLU A 533 33.07 32.55 10.59
CA GLU A 533 34.35 33.27 10.43
C GLU A 533 34.67 34.13 11.66
N LEU A 534 33.68 34.84 12.23
CA LEU A 534 33.84 35.65 13.43
C LEU A 534 34.20 34.81 14.68
N ASP A 535 33.72 33.57 14.76
CA ASP A 535 34.09 32.64 15.83
C ASP A 535 35.47 32.01 15.63
N ALA A 536 35.86 31.77 14.37
CA ALA A 536 37.15 31.19 14.02
C ALA A 536 38.35 32.10 14.35
N ASP A 537 38.13 33.42 14.42
CA ASP A 537 39.11 34.40 14.92
C ASP A 537 38.70 34.99 16.29
N PRO A 538 38.99 34.30 17.40
CA PRO A 538 38.62 34.74 18.75
C PRO A 538 39.43 35.94 19.26
N THR A 539 40.40 36.45 18.50
CA THR A 539 41.26 37.59 18.86
C THR A 539 41.18 38.78 17.91
N GLY A 540 40.60 38.60 16.72
CA GLY A 540 40.49 39.63 15.69
C GLY A 540 39.44 40.69 16.02
N ASP A 541 39.83 41.96 15.89
CA ASP A 541 38.92 43.09 15.95
C ASP A 541 38.12 43.20 14.64
N LEU A 542 36.86 43.66 14.72
CA LEU A 542 36.03 43.88 13.53
C LEU A 542 36.31 45.27 12.98
N GLY A 543 36.92 45.34 11.80
CA GLY A 543 37.11 46.57 11.04
C GLY A 543 35.83 47.01 10.33
N ILE A 544 35.61 48.32 10.27
CA ILE A 544 34.41 48.95 9.72
C ILE A 544 34.86 50.13 8.87
N ALA A 545 34.36 50.22 7.63
CA ALA A 545 34.63 51.35 6.74
C ALA A 545 33.32 52.00 6.26
N TRP A 546 33.32 53.33 6.21
CA TRP A 546 32.20 54.14 5.75
C TRP A 546 32.50 54.79 4.40
N SER A 547 31.45 55.19 3.67
CA SER A 547 31.57 55.92 2.40
C SER A 547 32.34 57.25 2.50
N SER A 548 32.46 57.80 3.71
CA SER A 548 33.26 58.99 4.01
C SER A 548 34.79 58.73 4.06
N GLY A 549 35.24 57.49 3.88
CA GLY A 549 36.65 57.09 3.97
C GLY A 549 37.16 56.91 5.41
N ARG A 550 36.28 57.05 6.41
CA ARG A 550 36.61 56.75 7.82
C ARG A 550 36.64 55.25 8.04
N THR A 551 37.57 54.80 8.87
CA THR A 551 37.64 53.43 9.36
C THR A 551 37.64 53.41 10.90
N PHE A 552 36.98 52.42 11.47
CA PHE A 552 36.98 52.15 12.91
C PHE A 552 37.12 50.64 13.13
N SER A 553 37.64 50.25 14.28
CA SER A 553 37.70 48.85 14.70
C SER A 553 36.93 48.69 16.01
N ILE A 554 36.01 47.72 16.07
CA ILE A 554 35.38 47.32 17.33
C ILE A 554 36.20 46.19 17.91
N ARG A 555 36.64 46.37 19.17
CA ARG A 555 37.42 45.36 19.87
C ARG A 555 36.63 44.07 20.03
N ARG A 556 37.30 42.93 19.88
CA ARG A 556 36.66 41.61 20.09
C ARG A 556 36.02 41.46 21.47
N SER A 557 36.62 42.04 22.52
CA SER A 557 36.07 42.06 23.88
C SER A 557 34.70 42.74 23.96
N ASP A 558 34.53 43.84 23.23
CA ASP A 558 33.31 44.66 23.26
C ASP A 558 32.20 43.98 22.46
N LEU A 559 32.56 43.32 21.34
CA LEU A 559 31.65 42.44 20.59
C LEU A 559 31.18 41.26 21.42
N ASN A 560 32.08 40.59 22.15
CA ASN A 560 31.73 39.46 23.01
C ASN A 560 30.75 39.85 24.12
N VAL A 561 30.83 41.07 24.64
CA VAL A 561 29.87 41.59 25.63
C VAL A 561 28.54 41.98 24.97
N ALA A 562 28.59 42.74 23.87
CA ALA A 562 27.39 43.27 23.23
C ALA A 562 26.58 42.21 22.46
N LEU A 563 27.23 41.14 22.01
CA LEU A 563 26.67 40.02 21.27
C LEU A 563 26.79 38.70 22.03
N ALA A 564 26.93 38.73 23.36
CA ALA A 564 27.10 37.55 24.21
C ALA A 564 26.02 36.46 23.99
N GLN A 565 24.79 36.86 23.64
CA GLN A 565 23.68 35.93 23.34
C GLN A 565 23.76 35.29 21.95
N TYR A 566 24.64 35.81 21.09
CA TYR A 566 24.83 35.40 19.70
C TYR A 566 26.22 34.77 19.45
N LEU A 567 27.08 34.67 20.46
CA LEU A 567 28.41 34.08 20.33
C LEU A 567 28.62 33.01 21.41
N PRO A 568 29.16 31.82 21.06
CA PRO A 568 29.55 31.38 19.72
C PRO A 568 28.34 30.97 18.85
N ALA A 569 28.43 31.13 17.54
CA ALA A 569 27.47 30.67 16.53
C ALA A 569 27.19 29.16 16.61
N GLU A 570 28.15 28.34 17.06
CA GLU A 570 27.91 26.90 17.34
C GLU A 570 26.83 26.68 18.41
N SER A 571 26.66 27.63 19.34
CA SER A 571 25.61 27.56 20.36
C SER A 571 24.21 27.74 19.76
N TRP A 572 24.07 28.34 18.57
CA TRP A 572 22.78 28.54 17.90
C TRP A 572 22.19 27.23 17.43
N ILE A 573 23.02 26.38 16.83
CA ILE A 573 22.63 25.02 16.41
C ILE A 573 22.18 24.26 17.65
N THR A 574 22.93 24.34 18.74
CA THR A 574 22.66 23.61 19.97
C THR A 574 21.38 24.08 20.66
N GLN A 575 21.15 25.40 20.80
CA GLN A 575 19.97 25.97 21.46
C GLN A 575 18.70 25.86 20.62
N ALA A 576 18.75 26.18 19.32
CA ALA A 576 17.61 26.03 18.42
C ALA A 576 17.23 24.55 18.25
N SER A 577 18.22 23.66 18.10
CA SER A 577 17.97 22.22 18.08
C SER A 577 17.38 21.73 19.40
N HIS A 578 17.80 22.26 20.54
CA HIS A 578 17.25 21.86 21.84
C HIS A 578 15.80 22.31 22.01
N ALA A 579 15.46 23.56 21.67
CA ALA A 579 14.09 24.06 21.73
C ALA A 579 13.15 23.29 20.78
N ASN A 580 13.57 23.08 19.53
CA ASN A 580 12.79 22.32 18.56
C ASN A 580 12.69 20.83 18.94
N ARG A 581 13.74 20.21 19.50
CA ARG A 581 13.67 18.86 20.06
C ARG A 581 12.71 18.78 21.23
N THR A 582 12.73 19.76 22.14
CA THR A 582 11.80 19.81 23.27
C THR A 582 10.35 19.94 22.78
N GLN A 583 10.10 20.76 21.76
CA GLN A 583 8.77 20.89 21.16
C GLN A 583 8.34 19.59 20.45
N LEU A 584 9.24 18.96 19.70
CA LEU A 584 9.00 17.65 19.08
C LEU A 584 8.69 16.57 20.14
N GLU A 585 9.41 16.54 21.25
CA GLU A 585 9.15 15.63 22.37
C GLU A 585 7.79 15.91 23.02
N ARG A 586 7.40 17.18 23.18
CA ARG A 586 6.05 17.55 23.66
C ARG A 586 4.96 17.07 22.71
N LEU A 587 5.11 17.27 21.39
CA LEU A 587 4.13 16.81 20.41
C LEU A 587 4.02 15.28 20.38
N ARG A 588 5.16 14.58 20.44
CA ARG A 588 5.20 13.11 20.52
C ARG A 588 4.56 12.59 21.81
N SER A 589 4.78 13.29 22.93
CA SER A 589 4.13 12.98 24.21
C SER A 589 2.63 13.21 24.14
N ALA A 590 2.18 14.36 23.62
CA ALA A 590 0.75 14.65 23.45
C ALA A 590 0.04 13.63 22.53
N ARG A 591 0.72 13.20 21.46
CA ARG A 591 0.24 12.13 20.57
C ARG A 591 0.12 10.80 21.30
N TRP A 592 1.13 10.43 22.09
CA TRP A 592 1.11 9.21 22.88
C TRP A 592 0.00 9.24 23.95
N ASP A 593 -0.10 10.35 24.68
CA ASP A 593 -1.09 10.56 25.73
C ASP A 593 -2.52 10.46 25.15
N LEU A 594 -2.80 11.12 24.02
CA LEU A 594 -4.11 11.04 23.36
C LEU A 594 -4.47 9.61 22.94
N GLN A 595 -3.49 8.87 22.40
CA GLN A 595 -3.70 7.48 21.96
C GLN A 595 -4.06 6.56 23.14
N HIS A 596 -3.58 6.87 24.35
CA HIS A 596 -3.80 6.06 25.56
C HIS A 596 -4.78 6.67 26.55
N ALA A 597 -5.28 7.88 26.28
CA ALA A 597 -6.24 8.57 27.13
C ALA A 597 -7.53 7.76 27.26
N SER A 598 -8.04 7.68 28.48
CA SER A 598 -9.34 7.09 28.78
C SER A 598 -10.49 7.89 28.16
N PHE A 599 -11.68 7.29 28.13
CA PHE A 599 -12.88 7.91 27.56
C PHE A 599 -13.21 9.25 28.21
N ILE A 600 -13.13 9.32 29.55
CA ILE A 600 -13.39 10.56 30.32
C ILE A 600 -12.32 11.62 30.07
N GLU A 601 -11.04 11.24 30.11
CA GLU A 601 -9.93 12.18 29.92
C GLU A 601 -10.03 12.92 28.58
N ARG A 602 -10.44 12.22 27.51
CA ARG A 602 -10.67 12.83 26.19
C ARG A 602 -11.77 13.89 26.21
N LEU A 603 -12.82 13.70 27.02
CA LEU A 603 -13.94 14.64 27.12
C LEU A 603 -13.63 15.84 28.03
N THR A 604 -12.85 15.62 29.10
CA THR A 604 -12.66 16.63 30.15
C THR A 604 -11.33 17.38 30.06
N ASP A 605 -10.28 16.79 29.49
CA ASP A 605 -8.96 17.42 29.39
C ASP A 605 -8.81 18.18 28.07
N GLY A 606 -8.79 19.51 28.17
CA GLY A 606 -8.62 20.41 27.03
C GLY A 606 -7.31 20.23 26.26
N ARG A 607 -6.29 19.55 26.83
CA ARG A 607 -5.02 19.28 26.13
C ARG A 607 -5.18 18.38 24.90
N TYR A 608 -6.26 17.60 24.83
CA TYR A 608 -6.56 16.74 23.69
C TYR A 608 -7.28 17.46 22.56
N GLN A 609 -7.79 18.67 22.80
CA GLN A 609 -8.45 19.48 21.78
C GLN A 609 -7.41 20.19 20.88
N GLY A 610 -7.84 20.63 19.70
CA GLY A 610 -7.02 21.44 18.81
C GLY A 610 -7.15 21.09 17.34
N ALA A 611 -6.19 21.49 16.52
CA ALA A 611 -6.22 21.29 15.07
C ALA A 611 -6.14 19.79 14.71
N GLY A 612 -7.21 19.23 14.18
CA GLY A 612 -7.23 17.92 13.54
C GLY A 612 -7.25 18.04 12.03
N ILE A 613 -7.16 16.90 11.36
CA ILE A 613 -7.25 16.83 9.90
C ILE A 613 -8.25 15.74 9.49
N ASP A 614 -9.24 16.13 8.69
CA ASP A 614 -10.30 15.25 8.21
C ASP A 614 -9.81 14.30 7.10
N ASP A 615 -10.68 13.37 6.66
CA ASP A 615 -10.39 12.43 5.57
C ASP A 615 -10.14 13.11 4.22
N LYS A 616 -10.64 14.33 4.04
CA LYS A 616 -10.43 15.15 2.85
C LYS A 616 -9.17 16.02 2.94
N LYS A 617 -8.33 15.80 3.96
CA LYS A 617 -7.07 16.51 4.22
C LYS A 617 -7.27 18.00 4.58
N HIS A 618 -8.45 18.41 5.04
CA HIS A 618 -8.69 19.77 5.57
C HIS A 618 -8.35 19.87 7.04
N THR A 619 -7.79 21.02 7.44
CA THR A 619 -7.64 21.37 8.86
C THR A 619 -9.00 21.69 9.46
N ILE A 620 -9.32 21.01 10.56
CA ILE A 620 -10.56 21.17 11.33
C ILE A 620 -10.21 21.38 12.80
N GLU A 621 -11.11 21.98 13.56
CA GLU A 621 -10.99 22.04 15.02
C GLU A 621 -11.64 20.78 15.61
N VAL A 622 -10.88 20.02 16.39
CA VAL A 622 -11.36 18.83 17.09
C VAL A 622 -11.65 19.19 18.54
N ASP A 623 -12.93 19.12 18.89
CA ASP A 623 -13.45 19.27 20.25
C ASP A 623 -14.33 18.07 20.60
N PHE A 624 -13.80 17.21 21.47
CA PHE A 624 -14.49 16.02 21.97
C PHE A 624 -15.75 16.37 22.77
N LEU A 625 -15.72 17.45 23.55
CA LEU A 625 -16.84 17.89 24.38
C LEU A 625 -17.98 18.43 23.51
N ALA A 626 -17.64 19.24 22.49
CA ALA A 626 -18.62 19.72 21.52
C ALA A 626 -19.29 18.56 20.77
N SER A 627 -18.52 17.54 20.37
CA SER A 627 -19.09 16.36 19.73
C SER A 627 -20.04 15.59 20.67
N ALA A 628 -19.63 15.38 21.92
CA ALA A 628 -20.49 14.74 22.91
C ALA A 628 -21.79 15.51 23.18
N ARG A 629 -21.73 16.84 23.25
CA ARG A 629 -22.90 17.72 23.35
C ARG A 629 -23.83 17.59 22.16
N ASN A 630 -23.29 17.50 20.95
CA ASN A 630 -24.10 17.39 19.73
C ASN A 630 -24.87 16.05 19.67
N ILE A 631 -24.27 14.97 20.19
CA ILE A 631 -24.86 13.62 20.14
C ILE A 631 -25.82 13.37 21.30
N LEU A 632 -25.40 13.67 22.53
CA LEU A 632 -26.19 13.39 23.74
C LEU A 632 -27.15 14.52 24.12
N GLY A 633 -26.93 15.73 23.59
CA GLY A 633 -27.60 16.95 24.04
C GLY A 633 -27.03 17.47 25.37
N GLU A 634 -27.45 18.68 25.75
CA GLU A 634 -27.19 19.21 27.09
C GLU A 634 -28.12 18.52 28.11
N GLY A 635 -27.56 17.95 29.18
CA GLY A 635 -28.33 17.35 30.26
C GLY A 635 -27.75 16.06 30.83
N PHE A 636 -28.63 15.17 31.27
CA PHE A 636 -28.29 14.05 32.16
C PHE A 636 -27.27 13.07 31.57
N ALA A 637 -27.46 12.62 30.33
CA ALA A 637 -26.55 11.67 29.69
C ALA A 637 -25.13 12.24 29.56
N LEU A 638 -25.01 13.52 29.24
CA LEU A 638 -23.72 14.20 29.15
C LEU A 638 -23.06 14.35 30.53
N GLU A 639 -23.81 14.73 31.57
CA GLU A 639 -23.27 14.80 32.95
C GLU A 639 -22.75 13.43 33.43
N LEU A 640 -23.44 12.33 33.09
CA LEU A 640 -22.97 10.97 33.41
C LEU A 640 -21.67 10.60 32.68
N ALA A 641 -21.53 11.00 31.41
CA ALA A 641 -20.30 10.79 30.64
C ALA A 641 -19.13 11.65 31.16
N LEU A 642 -19.37 12.93 31.46
CA LEU A 642 -18.36 13.85 32.00
C LEU A 642 -17.90 13.49 33.42
N SER A 643 -18.76 12.81 34.17
CA SER A 643 -18.42 12.27 35.50
C SER A 643 -17.71 10.91 35.42
N GLY A 644 -17.53 10.35 34.22
CA GLY A 644 -16.84 9.08 34.00
C GLY A 644 -17.65 7.83 34.31
N TYR A 645 -18.95 7.93 34.59
CA TYR A 645 -19.77 6.76 34.91
C TYR A 645 -20.38 6.09 33.67
N LEU A 646 -20.49 6.82 32.56
CA LEU A 646 -20.79 6.23 31.25
C LEU A 646 -19.51 6.22 30.40
N ASP A 647 -18.96 5.02 30.20
CA ASP A 647 -17.76 4.77 29.43
C ASP A 647 -18.05 3.92 28.19
N GLY A 648 -17.01 3.57 27.43
CA GLY A 648 -17.13 2.70 26.27
C GLY A 648 -17.63 1.28 26.56
N ASN A 649 -17.75 0.86 27.82
CA ASN A 649 -18.17 -0.50 28.18
C ASN A 649 -19.69 -0.63 28.44
N PHE A 650 -20.48 0.42 28.19
CA PHE A 650 -21.94 0.45 28.45
C PHE A 650 -22.70 -0.77 27.91
N ALA A 651 -22.28 -1.33 26.78
CA ALA A 651 -22.92 -2.50 26.16
C ALA A 651 -22.86 -3.76 27.04
N LEU A 652 -21.83 -3.90 27.89
CA LEU A 652 -21.70 -5.03 28.81
C LEU A 652 -22.83 -5.08 29.84
N TYR A 653 -23.39 -3.93 30.21
CA TYR A 653 -24.42 -3.85 31.25
C TYR A 653 -25.83 -4.16 30.74
N THR A 654 -25.99 -4.52 29.47
CA THR A 654 -27.30 -4.73 28.83
C THR A 654 -27.77 -6.19 28.81
N SER A 655 -26.88 -7.17 28.98
CA SER A 655 -27.22 -8.60 28.85
C SER A 655 -26.36 -9.50 29.74
N VAL A 656 -26.88 -10.69 30.07
CA VAL A 656 -26.17 -11.69 30.89
C VAL A 656 -25.27 -12.55 30.00
N TYR A 657 -23.97 -12.59 30.30
CA TYR A 657 -23.01 -13.41 29.57
C TYR A 657 -22.76 -14.75 30.27
N GLN A 658 -22.76 -15.85 29.51
CA GLN A 658 -22.46 -17.20 30.01
C GLN A 658 -21.03 -17.60 29.63
N GLY A 659 -20.27 -18.17 30.56
CA GLY A 659 -18.94 -18.75 30.30
C GLY A 659 -17.92 -18.54 31.43
N SER A 660 -16.65 -18.84 31.14
CA SER A 660 -15.49 -18.48 31.98
C SER A 660 -15.39 -16.96 32.15
N LEU A 661 -14.85 -16.52 33.28
CA LEU A 661 -14.49 -15.12 33.54
C LEU A 661 -13.70 -14.55 32.36
N VAL A 662 -14.23 -13.49 31.76
CA VAL A 662 -13.60 -12.75 30.65
C VAL A 662 -13.29 -11.35 31.12
N SER A 663 -12.20 -10.78 30.63
CA SER A 663 -11.98 -9.34 30.81
C SER A 663 -13.09 -8.52 30.17
N SER A 664 -13.44 -7.39 30.80
CA SER A 664 -14.41 -6.43 30.27
C SER A 664 -13.99 -5.93 28.88
N ALA A 665 -12.70 -5.60 28.70
CA ALA A 665 -12.15 -5.14 27.43
C ALA A 665 -12.34 -6.15 26.27
N ALA A 666 -12.05 -7.43 26.50
CA ALA A 666 -12.23 -8.46 25.46
C ALA A 666 -13.70 -8.65 25.09
N GLN A 667 -14.61 -8.62 26.07
CA GLN A 667 -16.04 -8.71 25.77
C GLN A 667 -16.57 -7.48 25.04
N SER A 668 -16.20 -6.28 25.49
CA SER A 668 -16.61 -5.03 24.85
C SER A 668 -16.17 -5.02 23.39
N TYR A 669 -14.91 -5.37 23.13
CA TYR A 669 -14.39 -5.43 21.77
C TYR A 669 -15.15 -6.44 20.90
N ARG A 670 -15.47 -7.61 21.46
CA ARG A 670 -16.22 -8.66 20.76
C ARG A 670 -17.64 -8.21 20.40
N ILE A 671 -18.31 -7.48 21.29
CA ILE A 671 -19.71 -7.06 21.11
C ILE A 671 -19.82 -5.82 20.22
N GLN A 672 -18.89 -4.88 20.33
CA GLN A 672 -18.96 -3.61 19.61
C GLN A 672 -18.32 -3.67 18.23
N PHE A 673 -17.27 -4.48 18.05
CA PHE A 673 -16.49 -4.50 16.81
C PHE A 673 -16.55 -5.84 16.10
N VAL A 674 -16.31 -6.95 16.80
CA VAL A 674 -16.25 -8.28 16.14
C VAL A 674 -17.62 -8.74 15.64
N SER A 675 -18.64 -8.77 16.51
CA SER A 675 -20.00 -9.21 16.12
C SER A 675 -20.63 -8.30 15.05
N ARG A 676 -20.15 -7.04 14.98
CA ARG A 676 -20.64 -6.01 14.05
C ARG A 676 -19.75 -5.85 12.82
N ARG A 677 -18.66 -6.60 12.70
CA ARG A 677 -17.67 -6.53 11.61
C ARG A 677 -17.12 -5.12 11.36
N ARG A 678 -16.83 -4.39 12.43
CA ARG A 678 -16.25 -3.05 12.36
C ARG A 678 -14.81 -3.05 12.86
N SER A 679 -13.99 -2.18 12.30
CA SER A 679 -12.65 -1.91 12.81
C SER A 679 -12.71 -0.90 13.96
N SER A 680 -11.79 -1.01 14.89
CA SER A 680 -11.43 0.07 15.81
C SER A 680 -9.92 0.02 15.97
N PRO A 681 -9.17 0.79 15.16
CA PRO A 681 -7.70 0.71 15.10
C PRO A 681 -7.02 1.01 16.43
N LEU A 682 -7.65 1.84 17.27
CA LEU A 682 -7.03 2.48 18.42
C LEU A 682 -7.45 1.90 19.77
N THR A 683 -8.46 1.02 19.82
CA THR A 683 -8.86 0.39 21.09
C THR A 683 -7.70 -0.42 21.66
N THR A 684 -7.37 -0.18 22.92
CA THR A 684 -6.26 -0.85 23.61
C THR A 684 -6.72 -2.22 24.11
N LEU A 685 -5.95 -3.26 23.77
CA LEU A 685 -6.20 -4.63 24.19
C LEU A 685 -4.91 -5.24 24.75
N SER A 686 -5.01 -5.95 25.87
CA SER A 686 -3.90 -6.72 26.40
C SER A 686 -3.72 -8.02 25.60
N ALA A 687 -2.52 -8.61 25.68
CA ALA A 687 -2.27 -9.93 25.07
C ALA A 687 -3.20 -11.03 25.64
N ALA A 688 -3.71 -10.88 26.86
CA ALA A 688 -4.70 -11.79 27.43
C ALA A 688 -6.06 -11.64 26.73
N ASP A 689 -6.48 -10.41 26.48
CA ASP A 689 -7.75 -10.09 25.80
C ASP A 689 -7.77 -10.66 24.38
N ILE A 690 -6.66 -10.49 23.64
CA ILE A 690 -6.52 -10.96 22.25
C ILE A 690 -6.61 -12.49 22.20
N ARG A 691 -5.91 -13.19 23.10
CA ARG A 691 -6.00 -14.66 23.20
C ARG A 691 -7.42 -15.13 23.49
N GLU A 692 -8.13 -14.41 24.35
CA GLU A 692 -9.49 -14.76 24.71
C GLU A 692 -10.48 -14.52 23.57
N ILE A 693 -10.40 -13.37 22.88
CA ILE A 693 -11.20 -13.09 21.67
C ILE A 693 -10.99 -14.22 20.66
N ARG A 694 -9.75 -14.61 20.40
CA ARG A 694 -9.42 -15.69 19.47
C ARG A 694 -9.96 -17.04 19.92
N THR A 695 -9.91 -17.35 21.21
CA THR A 695 -10.46 -18.61 21.76
C THR A 695 -11.98 -18.70 21.60
N LYS A 696 -12.70 -17.58 21.78
CA LYS A 696 -14.17 -17.56 21.74
C LYS A 696 -14.75 -17.38 20.33
N VAL A 697 -14.08 -16.62 19.46
CA VAL A 697 -14.55 -16.31 18.10
C VAL A 697 -13.96 -17.29 17.07
N GLY A 698 -12.79 -17.85 17.35
CA GLY A 698 -12.00 -18.64 16.40
C GLY A 698 -11.28 -17.77 15.37
N ASP A 699 -10.45 -18.36 14.52
CA ASP A 699 -9.58 -17.62 13.59
C ASP A 699 -10.33 -16.89 12.46
N ARG A 700 -11.65 -17.05 12.37
CA ARG A 700 -12.49 -16.39 11.35
C ARG A 700 -12.44 -14.87 11.41
N PHE A 701 -12.32 -14.26 12.59
CA PHE A 701 -12.29 -12.79 12.69
C PHE A 701 -11.02 -12.18 12.10
N LEU A 702 -9.96 -12.98 11.88
CA LEU A 702 -8.71 -12.53 11.25
C LEU A 702 -8.91 -12.13 9.78
N GLU A 703 -10.04 -12.49 9.18
CA GLU A 703 -10.42 -12.16 7.81
C GLU A 703 -11.48 -11.06 7.75
N GLU A 704 -11.89 -10.51 8.89
CA GLU A 704 -12.94 -9.49 9.00
C GLU A 704 -12.35 -8.12 9.39
N PRO A 705 -13.04 -7.00 9.13
CA PRO A 705 -12.54 -5.66 9.47
C PRO A 705 -12.19 -5.46 10.96
N SER A 706 -12.77 -6.28 11.85
CA SER A 706 -12.49 -6.25 13.29
C SER A 706 -11.07 -6.67 13.67
N VAL A 707 -10.29 -7.25 12.77
CA VAL A 707 -8.86 -7.53 13.02
C VAL A 707 -8.00 -6.26 12.95
N LEU A 708 -8.49 -5.20 12.29
CA LEU A 708 -7.77 -3.95 12.06
C LEU A 708 -7.67 -3.13 13.35
N ASN A 709 -6.78 -3.56 14.23
CA ASN A 709 -6.45 -2.97 15.52
C ASN A 709 -4.95 -3.05 15.78
N ILE A 710 -4.35 -1.95 16.27
CA ILE A 710 -2.90 -1.89 16.50
C ILE A 710 -2.45 -2.94 17.52
N SER A 711 -3.18 -3.13 18.62
CA SER A 711 -2.83 -4.09 19.67
C SER A 711 -2.89 -5.53 19.15
N ILE A 712 -3.89 -5.85 18.32
CA ILE A 712 -4.02 -7.16 17.65
C ILE A 712 -2.85 -7.40 16.71
N PHE A 713 -2.51 -6.41 15.87
CA PHE A 713 -1.38 -6.53 14.96
C PHE A 713 -0.06 -6.65 15.72
N ASP A 714 0.16 -5.88 16.77
CA ASP A 714 1.39 -5.96 17.56
C ASP A 714 1.59 -7.36 18.20
N ASP A 715 0.55 -7.96 18.81
CA ASP A 715 0.68 -9.31 19.41
C ASP A 715 0.77 -10.44 18.36
N LEU A 716 -0.01 -10.36 17.27
CA LEU A 716 -0.10 -11.46 16.31
C LEU A 716 0.97 -11.42 15.21
N LEU A 717 1.53 -10.25 14.89
CA LEU A 717 2.63 -10.13 13.94
C LEU A 717 3.92 -10.77 14.49
N GLU A 718 4.20 -10.59 15.79
CA GLU A 718 5.32 -11.26 16.48
C GLU A 718 5.20 -12.80 16.45
N ARG A 719 3.96 -13.32 16.51
CA ARG A 719 3.67 -14.76 16.52
C ARG A 719 3.57 -15.38 15.12
N GLY A 720 3.63 -14.57 14.05
CA GLY A 720 3.45 -15.03 12.67
C GLY A 720 2.05 -15.56 12.36
N ALA A 721 1.01 -15.03 13.02
CA ALA A 721 -0.36 -15.53 12.90
C ALA A 721 -1.26 -14.71 11.95
N LEU A 722 -0.68 -13.78 11.17
CA LEU A 722 -1.41 -12.81 10.34
C LEU A 722 -1.21 -12.99 8.83
N ASP A 723 -0.55 -14.05 8.36
CA ASP A 723 -0.17 -14.17 6.94
C ASP A 723 -1.38 -14.02 6.00
N LYS A 724 -2.48 -14.71 6.27
CA LYS A 724 -3.72 -14.58 5.50
C LYS A 724 -4.33 -13.18 5.59
N THR A 725 -4.34 -12.57 6.78
CA THR A 725 -4.83 -11.19 6.98
C THR A 725 -4.00 -10.17 6.20
N ILE A 726 -2.68 -10.35 6.16
CA ILE A 726 -1.77 -9.46 5.43
C ILE A 726 -1.98 -9.60 3.93
N ASP A 727 -2.24 -10.80 3.41
CA ASP A 727 -2.61 -10.98 2.01
C ASP A 727 -3.93 -10.27 1.66
N LEU A 728 -4.94 -10.37 2.52
CA LEU A 728 -6.21 -9.66 2.34
C LEU A 728 -6.03 -8.13 2.41
N LEU A 729 -5.20 -7.64 3.35
CA LEU A 729 -4.82 -6.23 3.44
C LEU A 729 -4.11 -5.75 2.17
N ALA A 730 -3.13 -6.51 1.68
CA ALA A 730 -2.35 -6.18 0.50
C ALA A 730 -3.23 -6.08 -0.76
N ARG A 731 -4.24 -6.93 -0.87
CA ARG A 731 -5.23 -6.92 -1.96
C ARG A 731 -6.40 -5.95 -1.73
N GLN A 732 -6.43 -5.27 -0.58
CA GLN A 732 -7.53 -4.38 -0.15
C GLN A 732 -8.90 -5.07 -0.09
N GLU A 733 -8.93 -6.37 0.25
CA GLU A 733 -10.17 -7.15 0.40
C GLU A 733 -10.88 -6.87 1.74
N ILE A 734 -10.20 -6.21 2.68
CA ILE A 734 -10.78 -5.71 3.94
C ILE A 734 -11.04 -4.20 3.81
N GLU A 735 -12.26 -3.77 4.11
CA GLU A 735 -12.62 -2.35 4.14
C GLU A 735 -11.72 -1.58 5.12
N GLY A 736 -11.18 -0.43 4.69
CA GLY A 736 -10.27 0.37 5.50
C GLY A 736 -8.81 -0.09 5.50
N SER A 737 -8.40 -1.03 4.63
CA SER A 737 -7.02 -1.57 4.59
C SER A 737 -5.94 -0.49 4.49
N ARG A 738 -6.03 0.44 3.52
CA ARG A 738 -5.03 1.51 3.33
C ARG A 738 -4.95 2.44 4.54
N GLU A 739 -6.12 2.83 5.07
CA GLU A 739 -6.21 3.70 6.24
C GLU A 739 -5.62 3.03 7.48
N PHE A 740 -5.90 1.75 7.70
CA PHE A 740 -5.32 1.01 8.81
C PHE A 740 -3.80 0.91 8.69
N VAL A 741 -3.25 0.66 7.49
CA VAL A 741 -1.79 0.63 7.31
C VAL A 741 -1.16 1.98 7.63
N LEU A 742 -1.77 3.10 7.23
CA LEU A 742 -1.31 4.44 7.64
C LEU A 742 -1.33 4.60 9.17
N THR A 743 -2.45 4.26 9.80
CA THR A 743 -2.61 4.32 11.26
C THR A 743 -1.58 3.44 11.99
N TYR A 744 -1.30 2.24 11.48
CA TYR A 744 -0.30 1.33 12.03
C TYR A 744 1.14 1.84 11.81
N LEU A 745 1.46 2.40 10.64
CA LEU A 745 2.77 3.02 10.40
C LEU A 745 3.00 4.26 11.28
N ALA A 746 1.94 4.96 11.66
CA ALA A 746 2.01 6.05 12.62
C ALA A 746 2.25 5.54 14.06
N GLY A 747 1.45 4.57 14.54
CA GLY A 747 1.39 4.22 15.96
C GLY A 747 1.79 2.81 16.40
N GLY A 748 1.97 1.85 15.48
CA GLY A 748 2.28 0.45 15.80
C GLY A 748 3.73 0.19 16.19
N LYS A 749 4.01 -0.94 16.84
CA LYS A 749 5.37 -1.30 17.29
C LYS A 749 6.22 -1.92 16.19
N HIS A 750 5.65 -2.83 15.39
CA HIS A 750 6.39 -3.65 14.42
C HIS A 750 6.24 -3.16 12.97
N LYS A 751 6.37 -1.84 12.77
CA LYS A 751 6.13 -1.14 11.50
C LYS A 751 6.88 -1.74 10.31
N LEU A 752 8.20 -1.93 10.46
CA LEU A 752 9.04 -2.45 9.38
C LEU A 752 8.72 -3.92 9.06
N ALA A 753 8.34 -4.71 10.07
CA ALA A 753 7.95 -6.11 9.87
C ALA A 753 6.62 -6.22 9.10
N LEU A 754 5.65 -5.32 9.37
CA LEU A 754 4.43 -5.25 8.57
C LEU A 754 4.76 -4.87 7.11
N LEU A 755 5.60 -3.86 6.88
CA LEU A 755 6.01 -3.45 5.54
C LEU A 755 6.66 -4.59 4.76
N ARG A 756 7.57 -5.34 5.39
CA ARG A 756 8.22 -6.50 4.76
C ARG A 756 7.23 -7.59 4.35
N LYS A 757 6.16 -7.81 5.11
CA LYS A 757 5.15 -8.83 4.79
C LYS A 757 4.11 -8.35 3.78
N ILE A 758 3.77 -7.06 3.76
CA ILE A 758 2.72 -6.52 2.88
C ILE A 758 3.27 -6.14 1.49
N ALA A 759 4.50 -5.65 1.41
CA ALA A 759 5.09 -5.13 0.17
C ALA A 759 5.11 -6.12 -1.00
N PRO A 760 5.38 -7.44 -0.83
CA PRO A 760 5.38 -8.39 -1.95
C PRO A 760 4.05 -8.47 -2.71
N ASN A 761 2.93 -8.19 -2.05
CA ASN A 761 1.58 -8.39 -2.59
C ASN A 761 0.79 -7.08 -2.75
N ALA A 762 1.32 -5.94 -2.29
CA ALA A 762 0.63 -4.64 -2.31
C ALA A 762 1.25 -3.69 -3.33
N ASN A 763 0.68 -3.62 -4.54
CA ASN A 763 1.17 -2.75 -5.60
C ASN A 763 1.09 -1.24 -5.25
N TRP A 764 0.18 -0.87 -4.35
CA TRP A 764 -0.08 0.49 -3.88
C TRP A 764 0.79 0.94 -2.70
N ILE A 765 1.64 0.06 -2.15
CA ILE A 765 2.37 0.38 -0.90
C ILE A 765 3.33 1.55 -1.05
N LEU A 766 3.95 1.70 -2.23
CA LEU A 766 4.91 2.78 -2.49
C LEU A 766 4.19 4.14 -2.54
N THR A 767 3.04 4.22 -3.20
CA THR A 767 2.22 5.46 -3.25
C THR A 767 1.67 5.80 -1.88
N LEU A 768 1.25 4.82 -1.09
CA LEU A 768 0.81 5.06 0.29
C LEU A 768 1.92 5.68 1.16
N ILE A 769 3.15 5.19 1.07
CA ILE A 769 4.30 5.72 1.83
C ILE A 769 4.71 7.11 1.31
N ALA A 770 4.69 7.33 0.00
CA ALA A 770 5.13 8.59 -0.58
C ALA A 770 4.08 9.71 -0.44
N ASP A 771 2.82 9.43 -0.77
CA ASP A 771 1.78 10.44 -0.99
C ASP A 771 0.91 10.65 0.26
N ASP A 772 0.56 9.58 0.96
CA ASP A 772 -0.45 9.63 2.02
C ASP A 772 0.16 9.63 3.43
N LEU A 773 1.31 8.97 3.62
CA LEU A 773 1.97 8.95 4.91
C LEU A 773 2.46 10.34 5.29
N ARG A 774 2.04 10.80 6.47
CA ARG A 774 2.51 12.06 7.06
C ARG A 774 3.71 11.78 7.94
N ALA A 775 4.87 11.86 7.33
CA ALA A 775 6.16 11.69 7.99
C ALA A 775 7.21 12.56 7.29
N SER A 776 8.30 12.86 7.99
CA SER A 776 9.47 13.51 7.41
C SER A 776 10.02 12.71 6.22
N ASN A 777 10.66 13.40 5.27
CA ASN A 777 11.23 12.74 4.08
C ASN A 777 12.21 11.61 4.47
N GLN A 778 13.01 11.82 5.51
CA GLN A 778 13.93 10.78 6.01
C GLN A 778 13.19 9.50 6.46
N ARG A 779 12.04 9.65 7.10
CA ARG A 779 11.23 8.53 7.59
C ARG A 779 10.45 7.85 6.47
N LYS A 780 9.98 8.63 5.48
CA LYS A 780 9.44 8.07 4.23
C LYS A 780 10.48 7.23 3.50
N LEU A 781 11.72 7.72 3.38
CA LEU A 781 12.83 6.98 2.76
C LEU A 781 13.16 5.69 3.52
N GLU A 782 13.11 5.69 4.85
CA GLU A 782 13.29 4.48 5.67
C GLU A 782 12.22 3.43 5.37
N PHE A 783 10.94 3.80 5.42
CA PHE A 783 9.84 2.87 5.14
C PHE A 783 9.80 2.43 3.67
N LEU A 784 10.08 3.34 2.75
CA LEU A 784 10.19 3.04 1.33
C LEU A 784 11.34 2.04 1.10
N GLY A 785 12.49 2.25 1.74
CA GLY A 785 13.62 1.33 1.66
C GLY A 785 13.28 -0.08 2.15
N GLU A 786 12.56 -0.21 3.25
CA GLU A 786 12.10 -1.51 3.75
C GLU A 786 11.07 -2.18 2.83
N ALA A 787 10.13 -1.41 2.27
CA ALA A 787 9.19 -1.93 1.29
C ALA A 787 9.90 -2.41 0.01
N LEU A 788 10.91 -1.67 -0.47
CA LEU A 788 11.72 -2.03 -1.62
C LEU A 788 12.56 -3.29 -1.38
N CYS A 789 13.09 -3.49 -0.18
CA CYS A 789 13.83 -4.73 0.15
C CYS A 789 12.97 -5.99 0.07
N ALA A 790 11.65 -5.87 0.33
CA ALA A 790 10.71 -6.98 0.30
C ALA A 790 9.85 -7.03 -0.98
N MET A 791 10.11 -6.16 -1.96
CA MET A 791 9.26 -6.06 -3.14
C MET A 791 9.34 -7.33 -4.02
N ALA A 792 8.22 -7.68 -4.65
CA ALA A 792 8.16 -8.76 -5.64
C ALA A 792 8.55 -8.22 -7.03
N PHE A 793 9.36 -8.96 -7.79
CA PHE A 793 9.79 -8.52 -9.12
C PHE A 793 8.65 -8.53 -10.15
N GLU A 794 7.75 -9.52 -10.03
CA GLU A 794 6.64 -9.75 -10.95
C GLU A 794 5.49 -8.75 -10.76
N LEU A 795 5.43 -8.07 -9.61
CA LEU A 795 4.38 -7.12 -9.29
C LEU A 795 4.66 -5.73 -9.88
N ASN A 796 3.70 -5.17 -10.61
CA ASN A 796 3.78 -3.80 -11.12
C ASN A 796 3.29 -2.82 -10.05
N TYR A 797 4.22 -2.19 -9.33
CA TYR A 797 3.91 -1.18 -8.32
C TYR A 797 3.41 0.11 -8.94
N GLU A 798 2.45 0.75 -8.27
CA GLU A 798 1.95 2.08 -8.61
C GLU A 798 3.04 3.14 -8.37
N LEU A 799 3.19 4.07 -9.30
CA LEU A 799 4.16 5.16 -9.22
C LEU A 799 3.44 6.50 -9.31
N SER A 800 3.70 7.36 -8.33
CA SER A 800 3.29 8.76 -8.30
C SER A 800 4.52 9.67 -8.48
N PRO A 801 4.35 10.96 -8.82
CA PRO A 801 5.47 11.91 -8.89
C PRO A 801 6.30 11.97 -7.60
N ASP A 802 5.66 11.82 -6.44
CA ASP A 802 6.34 11.79 -5.14
C ASP A 802 7.12 10.50 -4.90
N VAL A 803 6.59 9.34 -5.34
CA VAL A 803 7.35 8.07 -5.36
C VAL A 803 8.60 8.25 -6.22
N GLU A 804 8.49 8.80 -7.42
CA GLU A 804 9.64 9.01 -8.30
C GLU A 804 10.69 9.91 -7.68
N ARG A 805 10.27 11.02 -7.06
CA ARG A 805 11.15 11.95 -6.35
C ARG A 805 11.90 11.23 -5.22
N LEU A 806 11.18 10.48 -4.38
CA LEU A 806 11.80 9.73 -3.27
C LEU A 806 12.72 8.63 -3.77
N ILE A 807 12.42 7.95 -4.90
CA ILE A 807 13.33 6.97 -5.49
C ILE A 807 14.63 7.64 -5.98
N ARG A 808 14.56 8.85 -6.57
CA ARG A 808 15.77 9.62 -6.95
C ARG A 808 16.60 10.01 -5.73
N GLU A 809 15.96 10.50 -4.66
CA GLU A 809 16.64 10.80 -3.38
C GLU A 809 17.27 9.54 -2.76
N LEU A 810 16.54 8.42 -2.80
CA LEU A 810 17.02 7.13 -2.31
C LEU A 810 18.23 6.64 -3.11
N ALA A 811 18.26 6.86 -4.42
CA ALA A 811 19.40 6.55 -5.29
C ALA A 811 20.68 7.32 -4.93
N HIS A 812 20.55 8.55 -4.44
CA HIS A 812 21.69 9.39 -4.12
C HIS A 812 22.30 9.05 -2.75
N ASP A 813 21.48 9.03 -1.69
CA ASP A 813 21.99 9.02 -0.31
C ASP A 813 21.62 7.78 0.50
N SER A 814 20.47 7.15 0.24
CA SER A 814 19.90 6.12 1.13
C SER A 814 20.11 4.68 0.66
N LEU A 815 20.45 4.48 -0.62
CA LEU A 815 20.73 3.15 -1.19
C LEU A 815 21.94 2.47 -0.52
N LYS A 816 22.86 3.22 0.10
CA LYS A 816 23.95 2.66 0.92
C LYS A 816 23.45 1.88 2.14
N ARG A 817 22.27 2.22 2.68
CA ARG A 817 21.71 1.59 3.89
C ARG A 817 21.00 0.28 3.58
N ILE A 818 20.20 0.27 2.52
CA ILE A 818 19.39 -0.90 2.12
C ILE A 818 20.08 -1.81 1.10
N GLY A 819 21.04 -1.24 0.36
CA GLY A 819 21.89 -1.90 -0.63
C GLY A 819 22.47 -3.25 -0.23
N PRO A 820 23.00 -3.41 1.00
CA PRO A 820 23.57 -4.68 1.45
C PRO A 820 22.55 -5.83 1.56
N VAL A 821 21.27 -5.49 1.75
CA VAL A 821 20.18 -6.45 2.05
C VAL A 821 19.32 -6.75 0.82
N LEU A 822 19.42 -5.93 -0.24
CA LEU A 822 18.69 -6.13 -1.50
C LEU A 822 19.13 -7.41 -2.21
N GLY A 823 18.26 -8.42 -2.30
CA GLY A 823 18.56 -9.71 -2.95
C GLY A 823 17.58 -10.08 -4.07
N GLY A 824 18.00 -11.00 -4.95
CA GLY A 824 17.13 -11.72 -5.89
C GLY A 824 16.16 -10.87 -6.72
N GLY A 825 14.85 -11.04 -6.45
CA GLY A 825 13.77 -10.32 -7.14
C GLY A 825 13.72 -8.82 -6.81
N ALA A 826 13.89 -8.46 -5.54
CA ALA A 826 13.84 -7.07 -5.08
C ALA A 826 14.93 -6.21 -5.74
N ALA A 827 16.15 -6.74 -5.86
CA ALA A 827 17.25 -6.10 -6.58
C ALA A 827 16.89 -5.74 -8.04
N ARG A 828 16.24 -6.67 -8.76
CA ARG A 828 15.78 -6.46 -10.14
C ARG A 828 14.60 -5.48 -10.21
N GLY A 829 13.71 -5.51 -9.22
CA GLY A 829 12.60 -4.56 -9.08
C GLY A 829 13.10 -3.13 -8.90
N VAL A 830 14.03 -2.91 -7.96
CA VAL A 830 14.67 -1.60 -7.73
C VAL A 830 15.41 -1.12 -8.97
N ALA A 831 16.15 -1.99 -9.66
CA ALA A 831 16.79 -1.63 -10.92
C ALA A 831 15.76 -1.15 -11.96
N ARG A 832 14.65 -1.88 -12.15
CA ARG A 832 13.57 -1.48 -13.05
C ARG A 832 12.99 -0.11 -12.70
N LEU A 833 12.80 0.17 -11.40
CA LEU A 833 12.34 1.47 -10.92
C LEU A 833 13.34 2.59 -11.22
N LEU A 834 14.63 2.39 -10.94
CA LEU A 834 15.69 3.36 -11.24
C LEU A 834 15.76 3.68 -12.74
N SER A 835 15.61 2.65 -13.59
CA SER A 835 15.53 2.82 -15.04
C SER A 835 14.32 3.65 -15.47
N HIS A 836 13.17 3.48 -14.81
CA HIS A 836 11.94 4.22 -15.10
C HIS A 836 12.08 5.70 -14.74
N VAL A 837 12.69 6.02 -13.60
CA VAL A 837 12.85 7.42 -13.14
C VAL A 837 14.12 8.10 -13.65
N HIS A 838 14.90 7.40 -14.48
CA HIS A 838 16.21 7.83 -15.01
C HIS A 838 17.22 8.27 -13.93
N ALA A 839 17.21 7.60 -12.78
CA ALA A 839 18.12 7.90 -11.67
C ALA A 839 19.44 7.12 -11.80
N GLN A 840 20.55 7.75 -11.42
CA GLN A 840 21.87 7.11 -11.35
C GLN A 840 22.34 6.98 -9.91
N VAL A 841 22.87 5.81 -9.56
CA VAL A 841 23.47 5.56 -8.25
C VAL A 841 24.92 6.08 -8.23
N PRO A 842 25.30 6.99 -7.29
CA PRO A 842 26.65 7.54 -7.22
C PRO A 842 27.71 6.51 -6.81
N ASP A 843 27.35 5.56 -5.94
CA ASP A 843 28.28 4.62 -5.30
C ASP A 843 27.68 3.21 -5.15
N LEU A 844 28.26 2.24 -5.89
CA LEU A 844 27.83 0.85 -5.91
C LEU A 844 28.54 -0.03 -4.86
N THR A 845 29.49 0.50 -4.09
CA THR A 845 30.35 -0.31 -3.21
C THR A 845 29.60 -0.94 -2.04
N ALA A 846 28.60 -0.23 -1.50
CA ALA A 846 27.78 -0.68 -0.38
C ALA A 846 26.64 -1.63 -0.79
N LEU A 847 26.52 -1.99 -2.08
CA LEU A 847 25.44 -2.85 -2.57
C LEU A 847 25.83 -4.34 -2.49
N SER A 848 24.82 -5.19 -2.27
CA SER A 848 24.93 -6.65 -2.42
C SER A 848 25.33 -7.05 -3.85
N ALA A 849 25.79 -8.28 -4.04
CA ALA A 849 26.14 -8.79 -5.37
C ALA A 849 24.95 -8.75 -6.34
N ASP A 850 23.76 -9.15 -5.88
CA ASP A 850 22.53 -9.15 -6.69
C ASP A 850 22.12 -7.74 -7.12
N ALA A 851 22.09 -6.80 -6.17
CA ALA A 851 21.74 -5.40 -6.44
C ALA A 851 22.74 -4.75 -7.39
N ARG A 852 24.03 -5.01 -7.18
CA ARG A 852 25.10 -4.51 -8.02
C ARG A 852 25.01 -5.05 -9.45
N ASN A 853 24.73 -6.34 -9.62
CA ASN A 853 24.55 -6.95 -10.93
C ASN A 853 23.28 -6.44 -11.64
N ALA A 854 22.17 -6.30 -10.93
CA ALA A 854 20.91 -5.80 -11.48
C ALA A 854 21.02 -4.32 -11.93
N ILE A 855 21.54 -3.44 -11.05
CA ILE A 855 21.72 -2.01 -11.34
C ILE A 855 22.82 -1.82 -12.42
N GLY A 856 23.90 -2.60 -12.35
CA GLY A 856 24.96 -2.61 -13.35
C GLY A 856 24.44 -3.01 -14.73
N GLY A 857 23.59 -4.05 -14.81
CA GLY A 857 23.04 -4.56 -16.05
C GLY A 857 22.13 -3.60 -16.81
N ILE A 858 21.55 -2.61 -16.13
CA ILE A 858 20.74 -1.54 -16.74
C ILE A 858 21.48 -0.21 -16.91
N GLY A 859 22.71 -0.09 -16.38
CA GLY A 859 23.52 1.13 -16.54
C GLY A 859 23.12 2.30 -15.63
N ALA A 860 22.35 2.06 -14.57
CA ALA A 860 21.83 3.10 -13.66
C ALA A 860 22.87 3.54 -12.59
N TYR A 861 24.07 3.90 -13.02
CA TYR A 861 25.17 4.32 -12.14
C TYR A 861 26.05 5.40 -12.78
N VAL A 862 26.71 6.18 -11.91
CA VAL A 862 27.69 7.18 -12.34
C VAL A 862 28.99 6.49 -12.76
N MET A 863 29.54 6.85 -13.93
CA MET A 863 30.78 6.27 -14.45
C MET A 863 31.97 6.77 -13.63
N SER A 864 32.37 6.00 -12.61
CA SER A 864 33.46 6.32 -11.70
C SER A 864 34.35 5.11 -11.45
N ARG A 865 35.62 5.34 -11.10
CA ARG A 865 36.58 4.25 -10.79
C ARG A 865 36.05 3.33 -9.68
N ARG A 866 35.44 3.90 -8.65
CA ARG A 866 34.87 3.14 -7.53
C ARG A 866 33.74 2.20 -7.98
N ASN A 867 32.85 2.69 -8.85
CA ASN A 867 31.72 1.89 -9.35
C ASN A 867 32.19 0.79 -10.31
N LEU A 868 33.13 1.09 -11.20
CA LEU A 868 33.72 0.11 -12.11
C LEU A 868 34.48 -1.00 -11.36
N ALA A 869 35.27 -0.63 -10.34
CA ALA A 869 35.95 -1.61 -9.49
C ALA A 869 34.96 -2.46 -8.70
N SER A 870 33.84 -1.87 -8.27
CA SER A 870 32.75 -2.59 -7.61
C SER A 870 32.13 -3.63 -8.56
N LEU A 871 31.87 -3.27 -9.82
CA LEU A 871 31.34 -4.18 -10.85
C LEU A 871 32.30 -5.31 -11.20
N ALA A 872 33.61 -5.01 -11.26
CA ALA A 872 34.66 -6.01 -11.49
C ALA A 872 34.89 -6.95 -10.29
N GLN A 873 34.41 -6.57 -9.10
CA GLN A 873 34.64 -7.26 -7.81
C GLN A 873 36.13 -7.54 -7.52
N ALA A 874 37.01 -6.68 -8.04
CA ALA A 874 38.46 -6.81 -7.90
C ALA A 874 39.03 -5.54 -7.28
N LYS A 875 39.96 -5.67 -6.32
CA LYS A 875 40.59 -4.52 -5.66
C LYS A 875 41.44 -3.73 -6.67
N GLY A 876 40.89 -2.63 -7.18
CA GLY A 876 41.62 -1.67 -8.02
C GLY A 876 41.62 -1.98 -9.52
N ASN A 877 41.27 -3.21 -9.92
CA ASN A 877 41.13 -3.60 -11.32
C ASN A 877 39.74 -3.22 -11.84
N ILE A 878 39.72 -2.44 -12.93
CA ILE A 878 38.52 -1.95 -13.63
C ILE A 878 38.44 -2.44 -15.08
N GLY A 879 39.26 -3.42 -15.46
CA GLY A 879 39.33 -3.98 -16.80
C GLY A 879 38.00 -4.56 -17.25
N LEU A 880 37.71 -4.40 -18.54
CA LEU A 880 36.46 -4.84 -19.18
C LEU A 880 36.30 -6.36 -19.11
N ASP A 881 37.40 -7.12 -19.14
CA ASP A 881 37.44 -8.57 -18.95
C ASP A 881 36.96 -8.98 -17.54
N SER A 882 37.34 -8.19 -16.53
CA SER A 882 36.98 -8.45 -15.14
C SER A 882 35.51 -8.07 -14.88
N ILE A 883 35.03 -6.96 -15.46
CA ILE A 883 33.61 -6.58 -15.43
C ILE A 883 32.74 -7.62 -16.16
N GLY A 884 33.17 -8.05 -17.36
CA GLY A 884 32.44 -9.03 -18.18
C GLY A 884 32.27 -10.38 -17.49
N ARG A 885 33.32 -10.88 -16.83
CA ARG A 885 33.26 -12.14 -16.09
C ARG A 885 32.25 -12.11 -14.95
N GLN A 886 32.10 -10.96 -14.27
CA GLN A 886 31.14 -10.80 -13.18
C GLN A 886 29.71 -10.56 -13.68
N SER A 887 29.55 -9.73 -14.71
CA SER A 887 28.25 -9.41 -15.30
C SER A 887 28.36 -9.04 -16.78
N PRO A 888 28.00 -9.96 -17.70
CA PRO A 888 27.95 -9.68 -19.13
C PRO A 888 26.97 -8.55 -19.51
N HIS A 889 25.92 -8.37 -18.71
CA HIS A 889 24.99 -7.27 -18.89
C HIS A 889 25.60 -5.92 -18.50
N ALA A 890 26.36 -5.87 -17.40
CA ALA A 890 27.05 -4.65 -16.99
C ALA A 890 28.12 -4.25 -18.02
N LEU A 891 28.88 -5.22 -18.55
CA LEU A 891 29.83 -4.99 -19.63
C LEU A 891 29.17 -4.29 -20.83
N ARG A 892 28.04 -4.80 -21.32
CA ARG A 892 27.30 -4.16 -22.42
C ARG A 892 26.93 -2.70 -22.13
N GLN A 893 26.56 -2.37 -20.90
CA GLN A 893 26.25 -0.98 -20.53
C GLN A 893 27.49 -0.09 -20.42
N VAL A 894 28.63 -0.64 -19.96
CA VAL A 894 29.90 0.08 -19.98
C VAL A 894 30.32 0.38 -21.43
N LEU A 895 30.20 -0.60 -22.32
CA LEU A 895 30.57 -0.44 -23.74
C LEU A 895 29.70 0.61 -24.46
N LYS A 896 28.40 0.71 -24.16
CA LYS A 896 27.54 1.80 -24.66
C LYS A 896 28.03 3.20 -24.26
N ARG A 897 28.77 3.31 -23.17
CA ARG A 897 29.36 4.55 -22.64
C ARG A 897 30.90 4.49 -22.66
N LEU A 898 31.48 3.83 -23.66
CA LEU A 898 32.92 3.56 -23.74
C LEU A 898 33.78 4.84 -23.61
N SER A 899 33.35 5.95 -24.19
CA SER A 899 34.08 7.23 -24.10
C SER A 899 34.19 7.77 -22.67
N GLU A 900 33.18 7.55 -21.82
CA GLU A 900 33.24 7.88 -20.39
C GLU A 900 34.14 6.92 -19.63
N TYR A 901 34.09 5.62 -19.95
CA TYR A 901 34.98 4.61 -19.38
C TYR A 901 36.46 4.92 -19.65
N LEU A 902 36.81 5.23 -20.91
CA LEU A 902 38.18 5.56 -21.30
C LEU A 902 38.69 6.83 -20.57
N LYS A 903 37.83 7.84 -20.36
CA LYS A 903 38.19 9.01 -19.55
C LYS A 903 38.50 8.65 -18.09
N VAL A 904 37.74 7.74 -17.50
CA VAL A 904 37.99 7.27 -16.12
C VAL A 904 39.32 6.53 -16.06
N LEU A 905 39.62 5.69 -17.05
CA LEU A 905 40.89 4.97 -17.18
C LEU A 905 42.07 5.96 -17.28
N ASP A 906 41.98 6.96 -18.17
CA ASP A 906 43.03 7.97 -18.40
C ASP A 906 43.22 8.94 -17.22
N SER A 907 42.19 9.19 -16.41
CA SER A 907 42.26 10.10 -15.25
C SER A 907 43.09 9.57 -14.09
N THR A 908 43.52 8.30 -14.15
CA THR A 908 44.27 7.65 -13.09
C THR A 908 45.76 7.64 -13.45
N GLY A 909 46.59 8.32 -12.67
CA GLY A 909 48.05 8.28 -12.83
C GLY A 909 48.71 6.94 -12.45
N GLU A 910 47.94 5.84 -12.42
CA GLU A 910 48.39 4.47 -12.16
C GLU A 910 48.14 3.63 -13.43
N GLU A 911 48.99 2.62 -13.69
CA GLU A 911 48.88 1.68 -14.83
C GLU A 911 47.61 0.80 -14.73
N THR A 912 46.43 1.39 -14.90
CA THR A 912 45.17 0.64 -15.00
C THR A 912 44.93 0.20 -16.44
N LEU A 913 44.71 -1.09 -16.62
CA LEU A 913 44.59 -1.71 -17.93
C LEU A 913 43.12 -1.85 -18.33
N SER A 914 42.82 -1.63 -19.60
CA SER A 914 41.48 -1.81 -20.18
C SER A 914 41.07 -3.28 -20.23
N ILE A 915 42.04 -4.17 -20.35
CA ILE A 915 41.97 -5.63 -20.24
C ILE A 915 43.11 -6.01 -19.30
N ASP A 916 42.80 -6.48 -18.10
CA ASP A 916 43.81 -6.69 -17.06
C ASP A 916 44.49 -8.06 -17.16
N ARG A 917 43.73 -9.12 -17.44
CA ARG A 917 44.25 -10.47 -17.51
C ARG A 917 44.86 -10.79 -18.87
N GLY A 918 45.97 -11.53 -18.88
CA GLY A 918 46.55 -12.12 -20.09
C GLY A 918 45.83 -13.38 -20.59
N GLU A 919 44.51 -13.46 -20.41
CA GLU A 919 43.68 -14.52 -21.02
C GLU A 919 43.32 -14.12 -22.46
N ASP A 920 42.86 -15.06 -23.29
CA ASP A 920 42.47 -14.78 -24.69
C ASP A 920 41.28 -13.78 -24.71
N PRO A 921 41.45 -12.56 -25.29
CA PRO A 921 40.43 -11.53 -25.22
C PRO A 921 39.37 -11.63 -26.33
N LEU A 922 39.38 -12.68 -27.17
CA LEU A 922 38.54 -12.75 -28.38
C LEU A 922 37.05 -12.45 -28.14
N ASP A 923 36.42 -13.09 -27.15
CA ASP A 923 34.99 -12.88 -26.83
C ASP A 923 34.67 -11.42 -26.43
N LEU A 924 35.62 -10.79 -25.74
CA LEU A 924 35.50 -9.39 -25.35
C LEU A 924 35.68 -8.46 -26.55
N ILE A 925 36.64 -8.76 -27.42
CA ILE A 925 36.86 -8.01 -28.66
C ILE A 925 35.64 -8.10 -29.58
N ILE A 926 35.05 -9.28 -29.75
CA ILE A 926 33.78 -9.45 -30.47
C ILE A 926 32.71 -8.50 -29.91
N SER A 927 32.59 -8.41 -28.58
CA SER A 927 31.63 -7.51 -27.93
C SER A 927 31.94 -6.02 -28.12
N ILE A 928 33.21 -5.64 -28.30
CA ILE A 928 33.65 -4.25 -28.51
C ILE A 928 33.52 -3.87 -30.00
N SER A 929 33.68 -4.82 -30.92
CA SER A 929 33.62 -4.61 -32.36
C SER A 929 32.30 -3.98 -32.81
N ASP A 930 31.19 -4.28 -32.13
CA ASP A 930 29.88 -3.63 -32.34
C ASP A 930 29.92 -2.09 -32.23
N PHE A 931 30.92 -1.53 -31.55
CA PHE A 931 31.13 -0.09 -31.36
C PHE A 931 32.14 0.51 -32.37
N GLY A 932 32.62 -0.29 -33.31
CA GLY A 932 33.49 0.10 -34.43
C GLY A 932 34.99 -0.08 -34.16
N PRO A 933 35.83 0.03 -35.21
CA PRO A 933 37.25 -0.30 -35.14
C PRO A 933 38.06 0.63 -34.21
N ARG A 934 37.69 1.91 -34.14
CA ARG A 934 38.35 2.87 -33.23
C ARG A 934 38.15 2.51 -31.76
N ALA A 935 36.99 1.96 -31.40
CA ALA A 935 36.73 1.51 -30.03
C ALA A 935 37.64 0.34 -29.65
N VAL A 936 37.80 -0.62 -30.57
CA VAL A 936 38.70 -1.78 -30.42
C VAL A 936 40.15 -1.31 -30.27
N GLU A 937 40.61 -0.39 -31.13
CA GLU A 937 41.96 0.18 -31.06
C GLU A 937 42.24 0.88 -29.71
N GLU A 938 41.34 1.76 -29.26
CA GLU A 938 41.54 2.53 -28.02
C GLU A 938 41.52 1.66 -26.76
N VAL A 939 40.70 0.58 -26.76
CA VAL A 939 40.73 -0.43 -25.70
C VAL A 939 42.06 -1.17 -25.75
N LEU A 940 42.46 -1.74 -26.89
CA LEU A 940 43.65 -2.58 -27.00
C LEU A 940 44.96 -1.81 -26.74
N ARG A 941 45.04 -0.53 -27.09
CA ARG A 941 46.19 0.33 -26.73
C ARG A 941 46.47 0.38 -25.23
N ARG A 942 45.44 0.20 -24.41
CA ARG A 942 45.48 0.25 -22.95
C ARG A 942 45.35 -1.13 -22.32
N ALA A 943 45.36 -2.21 -23.11
CA ALA A 943 45.25 -3.57 -22.63
C ALA A 943 46.59 -4.08 -22.06
N ASN A 944 46.53 -5.13 -21.24
CA ASN A 944 47.72 -5.89 -20.87
C ASN A 944 48.41 -6.41 -22.13
N LYS A 945 49.72 -6.18 -22.27
CA LYS A 945 50.50 -6.69 -23.42
C LYS A 945 50.51 -8.23 -23.52
N ALA A 946 50.19 -8.93 -22.44
CA ALA A 946 50.01 -10.38 -22.43
C ALA A 946 48.60 -10.83 -22.90
N ALA A 947 47.63 -9.93 -23.02
CA ALA A 947 46.29 -10.21 -23.51
C ALA A 947 46.29 -10.27 -25.04
N VAL A 948 46.71 -11.42 -25.56
CA VAL A 948 46.94 -11.66 -26.98
C VAL A 948 46.01 -12.78 -27.44
N ILE A 949 45.29 -12.56 -28.54
CA ILE A 949 44.40 -13.55 -29.16
C ILE A 949 45.23 -14.73 -29.66
N GLN A 950 44.92 -15.93 -29.20
CA GLN A 950 45.66 -17.14 -29.57
C GLN A 950 45.36 -17.56 -31.01
N HIS A 951 44.07 -17.57 -31.36
CA HIS A 951 43.57 -17.96 -32.67
C HIS A 951 42.58 -16.93 -33.20
N LEU A 952 42.89 -16.35 -34.36
CA LEU A 952 41.94 -15.47 -35.05
C LEU A 952 40.79 -16.30 -35.66
N PRO A 953 39.54 -15.81 -35.60
CA PRO A 953 38.39 -16.54 -36.12
C PRO A 953 38.47 -16.61 -37.65
N GLU A 954 38.30 -17.83 -38.19
CA GLU A 954 38.39 -18.11 -39.63
C GLU A 954 37.26 -17.47 -40.43
N ALA A 955 37.56 -17.03 -41.66
CA ALA A 955 36.63 -16.39 -42.58
C ALA A 955 35.46 -17.31 -43.00
N SER A 956 34.48 -17.46 -42.12
CA SER A 956 33.18 -18.06 -42.36
C SER A 956 32.11 -16.97 -42.51
N ASP A 957 30.94 -17.32 -43.06
CA ASP A 957 29.79 -16.39 -43.17
C ASP A 957 29.26 -15.93 -41.80
N ASP A 958 29.69 -16.56 -40.70
CA ASP A 958 29.28 -16.25 -39.32
C ASP A 958 30.09 -15.13 -38.65
N ILE A 959 31.19 -14.65 -39.25
CA ILE A 959 31.92 -13.47 -38.73
C ILE A 959 31.23 -12.19 -39.19
N GLY A 960 30.59 -11.49 -38.23
CA GLY A 960 29.93 -10.19 -38.44
C GLY A 960 30.84 -9.13 -39.05
N GLU A 961 30.25 -8.25 -39.86
CA GLU A 961 30.94 -7.17 -40.58
C GLU A 961 31.72 -6.24 -39.62
N GLU A 962 31.19 -6.06 -38.42
CA GLU A 962 31.78 -5.27 -37.35
C GLU A 962 33.13 -5.84 -36.90
N LEU A 963 33.24 -7.15 -36.68
CA LEU A 963 34.50 -7.80 -36.29
C LEU A 963 35.52 -7.76 -37.42
N ARG A 964 35.08 -7.98 -38.68
CA ARG A 964 35.97 -7.89 -39.86
C ARG A 964 36.63 -6.51 -39.95
N SER A 965 35.88 -5.45 -39.69
CA SER A 965 36.40 -4.08 -39.71
C SER A 965 37.45 -3.79 -38.62
N ALA A 966 37.45 -4.58 -37.54
CA ALA A 966 38.35 -4.40 -36.41
C ALA A 966 39.72 -5.08 -36.58
N PHE A 967 39.89 -5.97 -37.57
CA PHE A 967 41.15 -6.70 -37.80
C PHE A 967 42.36 -5.77 -37.92
N PRO A 968 42.33 -4.68 -38.71
CA PRO A 968 43.43 -3.71 -38.75
C PRO A 968 43.82 -3.13 -37.38
N SER A 969 42.84 -2.87 -36.51
CA SER A 969 43.09 -2.41 -35.15
C SER A 969 43.78 -3.48 -34.29
N LEU A 970 43.50 -4.77 -34.51
CA LEU A 970 44.21 -5.88 -33.85
C LEU A 970 45.69 -5.95 -34.27
N ALA A 971 45.97 -5.77 -35.56
CA ALA A 971 47.35 -5.77 -36.07
C ALA A 971 48.13 -4.54 -35.60
N GLN A 972 47.54 -3.34 -35.68
CA GLN A 972 48.20 -2.09 -35.23
C GLN A 972 48.61 -2.12 -33.76
N THR A 973 47.84 -2.81 -32.92
CA THR A 973 48.09 -2.94 -31.48
C THR A 973 48.88 -4.20 -31.10
N SER A 974 49.24 -5.04 -32.08
CA SER A 974 49.91 -6.32 -31.88
C SER A 974 49.18 -7.28 -30.94
N SER A 975 47.86 -7.37 -31.10
CA SER A 975 46.95 -8.03 -30.15
C SER A 975 46.60 -9.50 -30.49
N PHE A 976 47.28 -10.14 -31.44
CA PHE A 976 47.18 -11.58 -31.71
C PHE A 976 48.57 -12.21 -31.83
N VAL A 977 48.67 -13.52 -31.59
CA VAL A 977 49.96 -14.24 -31.58
C VAL A 977 50.49 -14.30 -33.02
N PRO A 978 51.79 -14.03 -33.25
CA PRO A 978 52.39 -13.99 -34.58
C PRO A 978 52.54 -15.39 -35.15
N THR A 979 51.44 -16.08 -35.45
CA THR A 979 51.47 -17.40 -36.09
C THR A 979 51.17 -17.29 -37.58
N ALA A 980 51.71 -18.22 -38.37
CA ALA A 980 51.41 -18.27 -39.80
C ALA A 980 49.90 -18.44 -40.07
N SER A 981 49.20 -19.20 -39.21
CA SER A 981 47.76 -19.37 -39.26
C SER A 981 47.01 -18.05 -39.05
N ASN A 982 47.35 -17.28 -38.01
CA ASN A 982 46.68 -16.01 -37.73
C ASN A 982 46.92 -14.97 -38.84
N VAL A 983 48.14 -14.90 -39.37
CA VAL A 983 48.45 -13.96 -40.47
C VAL A 983 47.69 -14.34 -41.75
N LEU A 984 47.54 -15.63 -42.04
CA LEU A 984 46.71 -16.10 -43.16
C LEU A 984 45.24 -15.76 -42.92
N THR A 985 44.70 -16.02 -41.73
CA THR A 985 43.32 -15.66 -41.37
C THR A 985 43.07 -14.16 -41.49
N TYR A 986 44.03 -13.32 -41.07
CA TYR A 986 43.95 -11.88 -41.26
C TYR A 986 43.84 -11.51 -42.74
N PHE A 987 44.72 -12.09 -43.57
CA PHE A 987 44.72 -11.84 -45.01
C PHE A 987 43.41 -12.30 -45.67
N ASP A 988 42.86 -13.44 -45.26
CA ASP A 988 41.61 -13.96 -45.81
C ASP A 988 40.40 -13.09 -45.47
N VAL A 989 40.43 -12.35 -44.35
CA VAL A 989 39.38 -11.42 -43.95
C VAL A 989 39.55 -10.04 -44.57
N VAL A 990 40.76 -9.47 -44.54
CA VAL A 990 41.05 -8.09 -45.01
C VAL A 990 41.31 -8.04 -46.52
N GLY A 991 41.68 -9.16 -47.13
CA GLY A 991 41.92 -9.34 -48.56
C GLY A 991 43.28 -8.85 -49.08
N GLN A 992 44.06 -8.15 -48.25
CA GLN A 992 45.37 -7.63 -48.61
C GLN A 992 46.29 -7.49 -47.38
N VAL A 993 47.60 -7.40 -47.64
CA VAL A 993 48.57 -6.98 -46.62
C VAL A 993 48.55 -5.46 -46.57
N ASP A 994 47.70 -4.92 -45.70
CA ASP A 994 47.51 -3.49 -45.50
C ASP A 994 48.62 -2.87 -44.61
N GLU A 995 48.55 -1.55 -44.37
CA GLU A 995 49.53 -0.84 -43.54
C GLU A 995 49.60 -1.37 -42.10
N ALA A 996 48.45 -1.77 -41.56
CA ALA A 996 48.33 -2.34 -40.22
C ALA A 996 49.07 -3.68 -40.09
N LEU A 997 48.79 -4.64 -40.99
CA LEU A 997 49.50 -5.93 -40.99
C LEU A 997 50.97 -5.75 -41.34
N SER A 998 51.31 -4.80 -42.21
CA SER A 998 52.71 -4.49 -42.53
C SER A 998 53.46 -4.01 -41.28
N GLY A 999 52.88 -3.09 -40.51
CA GLY A 999 53.45 -2.63 -39.24
C GLY A 999 53.62 -3.76 -38.23
N TYR A 1000 52.63 -4.65 -38.13
CA TYR A 1000 52.68 -5.83 -37.27
C TYR A 1000 53.83 -6.79 -37.65
N LEU A 1001 53.98 -7.11 -38.94
CA LEU A 1001 55.03 -8.00 -39.44
C LEU A 1001 56.43 -7.39 -39.32
N ILE A 1002 56.55 -6.05 -39.32
CA ILE A 1002 57.80 -5.35 -39.01
C ILE A 1002 58.17 -5.53 -37.54
N ALA A 1003 57.21 -5.45 -36.62
CA ALA A 1003 57.44 -5.68 -35.20
C ALA A 1003 57.67 -7.16 -34.86
N HIS A 1004 57.06 -8.08 -35.62
CA HIS A 1004 57.13 -9.53 -35.45
C HIS A 1004 57.66 -10.20 -36.73
N PRO A 1005 58.97 -10.08 -37.02
CA PRO A 1005 59.58 -10.57 -38.26
C PRO A 1005 59.73 -12.10 -38.32
N VAL A 1006 59.39 -12.80 -37.24
CA VAL A 1006 59.42 -14.26 -37.11
C VAL A 1006 58.04 -14.72 -36.67
N LEU A 1007 57.42 -15.60 -37.46
CA LEU A 1007 56.12 -16.17 -37.17
C LEU A 1007 56.27 -17.60 -36.64
N ASP A 1008 55.45 -17.93 -35.64
CA ASP A 1008 55.34 -19.28 -35.08
C ASP A 1008 54.43 -20.17 -35.94
N GLY A 1009 54.81 -21.43 -36.08
CA GLY A 1009 54.11 -22.38 -36.93
C GLY A 1009 54.65 -22.36 -38.36
N VAL A 1010 55.00 -23.54 -38.85
CA VAL A 1010 55.50 -23.73 -40.20
C VAL A 1010 54.34 -24.10 -41.09
N VAL A 1011 54.22 -23.44 -42.24
CA VAL A 1011 53.28 -23.84 -43.27
C VAL A 1011 54.05 -24.61 -44.32
N ASN A 1012 53.46 -25.70 -44.80
CA ASN A 1012 53.97 -26.34 -45.99
C ASN A 1012 53.78 -25.40 -47.18
N ALA A 1013 54.88 -24.93 -47.77
CA ALA A 1013 54.85 -24.07 -48.95
C ALA A 1013 54.18 -24.75 -50.17
N ASP A 1014 53.96 -26.07 -50.08
CA ASP A 1014 53.26 -26.84 -51.10
C ASP A 1014 51.74 -26.93 -50.91
N ASP A 1015 51.24 -26.68 -49.70
CA ASP A 1015 49.82 -26.75 -49.37
C ASP A 1015 49.12 -25.45 -49.78
N GLU A 1016 47.83 -25.53 -50.09
CA GLU A 1016 47.02 -24.40 -50.59
C GLU A 1016 47.12 -23.15 -49.69
N HIS A 1017 47.05 -23.35 -48.37
CA HIS A 1017 47.19 -22.30 -47.37
C HIS A 1017 48.58 -21.65 -47.36
N GLY A 1018 49.64 -22.45 -47.51
CA GLY A 1018 51.03 -21.96 -47.56
C GLY A 1018 51.32 -21.17 -48.83
N VAL A 1019 50.86 -21.69 -49.98
CA VAL A 1019 50.98 -20.99 -51.26
C VAL A 1019 50.30 -19.63 -51.19
N ARG A 1020 49.10 -19.56 -50.62
CA ARG A 1020 48.33 -18.30 -50.47
C ARG A 1020 49.04 -17.29 -49.58
N LEU A 1021 49.45 -17.69 -48.36
CA LEU A 1021 50.14 -16.80 -47.43
C LEU A 1021 51.43 -16.24 -48.02
N ILE A 1022 52.27 -17.10 -48.61
CA ILE A 1022 53.57 -16.71 -49.15
C ILE A 1022 53.38 -15.82 -50.38
N GLN A 1023 52.42 -16.13 -51.26
CA GLN A 1023 52.12 -15.26 -52.40
C GLN A 1023 51.61 -13.88 -51.98
N ALA A 1024 50.77 -13.81 -50.94
CA ALA A 1024 50.29 -12.55 -50.38
C ALA A 1024 51.44 -11.69 -49.82
N LEU A 1025 52.38 -12.31 -49.10
CA LEU A 1025 53.57 -11.64 -48.58
C LEU A 1025 54.48 -11.13 -49.72
N LEU A 1026 54.75 -11.95 -50.75
CA LEU A 1026 55.58 -11.57 -51.89
C LEU A 1026 54.99 -10.41 -52.71
N SER A 1027 53.66 -10.28 -52.72
CA SER A 1027 52.95 -9.18 -53.38
C SER A 1027 52.82 -7.91 -52.51
N SER A 1028 53.25 -7.95 -51.24
CA SER A 1028 53.10 -6.83 -50.30
C SER A 1028 54.11 -5.69 -50.50
N SER A 1029 53.85 -4.56 -49.82
CA SER A 1029 54.73 -3.39 -49.77
C SER A 1029 55.85 -3.49 -48.72
N LEU A 1030 55.95 -4.61 -47.99
CA LEU A 1030 56.92 -4.80 -46.90
C LEU A 1030 58.37 -4.53 -47.32
N ALA A 1031 59.14 -4.00 -46.36
CA ALA A 1031 60.56 -3.79 -46.54
C ALA A 1031 61.29 -5.13 -46.67
N LEU A 1032 62.30 -5.16 -47.54
CA LEU A 1032 63.04 -6.35 -47.93
C LEU A 1032 63.58 -7.23 -46.78
N PRO A 1033 64.23 -6.67 -45.74
CA PRO A 1033 64.75 -7.47 -44.65
C PRO A 1033 63.65 -8.19 -43.87
N THR A 1034 62.52 -7.53 -43.66
CA THR A 1034 61.34 -8.05 -42.94
C THR A 1034 60.60 -9.09 -43.77
N LEU A 1035 60.41 -8.83 -45.07
CA LEU A 1035 59.74 -9.77 -45.96
C LEU A 1035 60.46 -11.13 -45.99
N ALA A 1036 61.79 -11.09 -46.10
CA ALA A 1036 62.57 -12.31 -46.16
C ALA A 1036 62.58 -13.07 -44.83
N SER A 1037 62.71 -12.38 -43.69
CA SER A 1037 62.66 -13.02 -42.37
C SER A 1037 61.31 -13.70 -42.10
N VAL A 1038 60.21 -13.04 -42.48
CA VAL A 1038 58.85 -13.58 -42.29
C VAL A 1038 58.67 -14.83 -43.16
N ILE A 1039 59.01 -14.76 -44.46
CA ILE A 1039 58.88 -15.90 -45.37
C ILE A 1039 59.75 -17.08 -44.92
N ILE A 1040 60.99 -16.83 -44.49
CA ILE A 1040 61.89 -17.88 -43.98
C ILE A 1040 61.31 -18.53 -42.73
N SER A 1041 60.70 -17.75 -41.83
CA SER A 1041 60.12 -18.29 -40.58
C SER A 1041 58.92 -19.21 -40.81
N VAL A 1042 58.11 -18.97 -41.86
CA VAL A 1042 56.91 -19.77 -42.14
C VAL A 1042 57.13 -20.90 -43.14
N SER A 1043 58.23 -20.93 -43.87
CA SER A 1043 58.46 -21.91 -44.94
C SER A 1043 59.21 -23.15 -44.42
N LEU A 1044 58.62 -24.34 -44.61
CA LEU A 1044 59.33 -25.61 -44.43
C LEU A 1044 60.54 -25.63 -45.37
N ASP A 1045 61.75 -25.85 -44.83
CA ASP A 1045 63.04 -25.86 -45.53
C ASP A 1045 63.60 -24.50 -46.03
N GLY A 1046 62.92 -23.38 -45.72
CA GLY A 1046 63.44 -22.02 -45.98
C GLY A 1046 63.64 -21.67 -47.46
N LYS A 1047 63.12 -22.49 -48.40
CA LYS A 1047 63.29 -22.32 -49.85
C LYS A 1047 61.94 -22.44 -50.55
N LEU A 1048 61.67 -21.53 -51.48
CA LEU A 1048 60.41 -21.48 -52.24
C LEU A 1048 60.57 -22.04 -53.65
N ASP A 1049 59.59 -22.80 -54.12
CA ASP A 1049 59.49 -23.23 -55.51
C ASP A 1049 58.92 -22.11 -56.39
N ALA A 1050 59.75 -21.48 -57.22
CA ALA A 1050 59.34 -20.42 -58.13
C ALA A 1050 58.25 -20.84 -59.16
N ARG A 1051 57.95 -22.15 -59.30
CA ARG A 1051 56.82 -22.66 -60.11
C ARG A 1051 55.46 -22.44 -59.46
N LYS A 1052 55.41 -22.21 -58.14
CA LYS A 1052 54.16 -21.95 -57.40
C LYS A 1052 53.92 -20.46 -57.18
N PHE A 1053 55.00 -19.67 -57.12
CA PHE A 1053 54.93 -18.25 -56.79
C PHE A 1053 55.21 -17.33 -57.97
N ARG A 1054 54.81 -16.07 -57.83
CA ARG A 1054 55.12 -14.99 -58.77
C ARG A 1054 55.53 -13.73 -58.01
N VAL A 1055 56.67 -13.15 -58.40
CA VAL A 1055 57.13 -11.84 -57.90
C VAL A 1055 56.86 -10.79 -58.96
N GLU A 1056 56.25 -9.68 -58.57
CA GLU A 1056 55.91 -8.57 -59.47
C GLU A 1056 56.89 -7.39 -59.36
N ARG A 1057 57.58 -7.29 -58.21
CA ARG A 1057 58.47 -6.18 -57.89
C ARG A 1057 59.92 -6.54 -58.21
N PRO A 1058 60.54 -5.93 -59.24
CA PRO A 1058 61.89 -6.28 -59.67
C PRO A 1058 62.96 -5.95 -58.63
N GLU A 1059 62.73 -4.95 -57.76
CA GLU A 1059 63.68 -4.58 -56.72
C GLU A 1059 63.84 -5.68 -55.67
N LEU A 1060 62.85 -6.57 -55.52
CA LEU A 1060 62.87 -7.61 -54.48
C LEU A 1060 63.80 -8.78 -54.84
N ILE A 1061 63.93 -9.08 -56.12
CA ILE A 1061 64.60 -10.29 -56.62
C ILE A 1061 66.04 -10.42 -56.13
N LYS A 1062 66.78 -9.31 -56.16
CA LYS A 1062 68.18 -9.30 -55.69
C LYS A 1062 68.28 -9.84 -54.27
N ALA A 1063 67.47 -9.28 -53.37
CA ALA A 1063 67.51 -9.63 -51.96
C ALA A 1063 66.90 -11.02 -51.68
N LEU A 1064 65.88 -11.45 -52.45
CA LEU A 1064 65.33 -12.81 -52.35
C LEU A 1064 66.35 -13.88 -52.77
N LEU A 1065 67.16 -13.62 -53.79
CA LEU A 1065 68.27 -14.49 -54.20
C LEU A 1065 69.44 -14.42 -53.22
N ASP A 1066 69.81 -13.22 -52.75
CA ASP A 1066 70.91 -13.03 -51.80
C ASP A 1066 70.64 -13.68 -50.43
N GLN A 1067 69.38 -13.68 -49.97
CA GLN A 1067 68.95 -14.35 -48.74
C GLN A 1067 68.53 -15.82 -48.97
N ALA A 1068 68.72 -16.36 -50.18
CA ALA A 1068 68.42 -17.74 -50.54
C ALA A 1068 66.95 -18.18 -50.34
N VAL A 1069 66.00 -17.24 -50.38
CA VAL A 1069 64.55 -17.53 -50.36
C VAL A 1069 64.14 -18.30 -51.62
N PHE A 1070 64.69 -17.90 -52.77
CA PHE A 1070 64.67 -18.71 -53.99
C PHE A 1070 66.04 -19.34 -54.21
N THR A 1071 66.09 -20.58 -54.68
CA THR A 1071 67.35 -21.20 -55.07
C THR A 1071 67.90 -20.54 -56.33
N ASP A 1072 69.17 -20.20 -56.32
CA ASP A 1072 69.87 -19.66 -57.49
C ASP A 1072 70.25 -20.82 -58.42
N ASP A 1073 69.25 -21.44 -59.07
CA ASP A 1073 69.37 -22.67 -59.86
C ASP A 1073 68.51 -22.66 -61.12
N ILE A 1074 68.80 -23.58 -62.05
CA ILE A 1074 68.13 -23.63 -63.36
C ILE A 1074 66.60 -23.80 -63.24
N VAL A 1075 66.12 -24.55 -62.25
CA VAL A 1075 64.70 -24.81 -62.03
C VAL A 1075 63.97 -23.50 -61.71
N THR A 1076 64.54 -22.68 -60.83
CA THR A 1076 63.97 -21.39 -60.43
C THR A 1076 63.92 -20.42 -61.61
N PHE A 1077 65.02 -20.27 -62.35
CA PHE A 1077 65.07 -19.34 -63.49
C PHE A 1077 64.18 -19.79 -64.65
N THR A 1078 64.02 -21.10 -64.87
CA THR A 1078 63.05 -21.64 -65.84
C THR A 1078 61.63 -21.27 -65.45
N ALA A 1079 61.28 -21.40 -64.16
CA ALA A 1079 59.98 -21.03 -63.64
C ALA A 1079 59.72 -19.50 -63.70
N MET A 1080 60.77 -18.69 -63.54
CA MET A 1080 60.70 -17.23 -63.71
C MET A 1080 60.41 -16.80 -65.15
N GLY A 1081 60.53 -17.68 -66.15
CA GLY A 1081 60.25 -17.34 -67.55
C GLY A 1081 58.86 -16.72 -67.79
N ARG A 1082 57.88 -17.04 -66.94
CA ARG A 1082 56.51 -16.50 -66.96
C ARG A 1082 56.34 -15.15 -66.23
N TRP A 1083 57.41 -14.63 -65.62
CA TRP A 1083 57.38 -13.39 -64.83
C TRP A 1083 57.62 -12.15 -65.70
N PRO A 1084 57.19 -10.95 -65.25
CA PRO A 1084 57.44 -9.70 -65.97
C PRO A 1084 58.92 -9.51 -66.32
N TRP A 1085 59.20 -8.89 -67.47
CA TRP A 1085 60.57 -8.74 -67.97
C TRP A 1085 61.47 -8.03 -66.97
N GLU A 1086 60.98 -6.99 -66.30
CA GLU A 1086 61.74 -6.17 -65.35
C GLU A 1086 62.27 -7.01 -64.18
N VAL A 1087 61.48 -8.01 -63.77
CA VAL A 1087 61.79 -8.95 -62.68
C VAL A 1087 62.81 -9.98 -63.15
N ARG A 1088 62.64 -10.50 -64.37
CA ARG A 1088 63.62 -11.39 -65.02
C ARG A 1088 64.96 -10.68 -65.25
N GLU A 1089 64.94 -9.45 -65.72
CA GLU A 1089 66.12 -8.59 -65.91
C GLU A 1089 66.89 -8.42 -64.59
N ALA A 1090 66.18 -8.16 -63.48
CA ALA A 1090 66.80 -8.08 -62.15
C ALA A 1090 67.38 -9.44 -61.71
N ALA A 1091 66.68 -10.54 -61.94
CA ALA A 1091 67.18 -11.89 -61.64
C ALA A 1091 68.47 -12.19 -62.41
N TYR A 1092 68.47 -11.94 -63.72
CA TYR A 1092 69.61 -12.14 -64.60
C TYR A 1092 70.77 -11.19 -64.30
N ALA A 1093 70.52 -10.01 -63.72
CA ALA A 1093 71.57 -9.10 -63.28
C ALA A 1093 72.28 -9.58 -62.00
N HIS A 1094 71.57 -10.30 -61.13
CA HIS A 1094 72.01 -10.60 -59.77
C HIS A 1094 72.38 -12.07 -59.51
N THR A 1095 71.94 -13.01 -60.35
CA THR A 1095 72.33 -14.43 -60.21
C THR A 1095 73.84 -14.62 -60.14
N LYS A 1096 74.29 -15.52 -59.28
CA LYS A 1096 75.70 -15.91 -59.11
C LYS A 1096 76.08 -17.06 -60.05
N VAL A 1097 75.11 -17.79 -60.58
CA VAL A 1097 75.28 -18.96 -61.47
C VAL A 1097 74.99 -18.65 -62.95
N TRP A 1098 75.18 -17.38 -63.38
CA TRP A 1098 74.91 -16.95 -64.77
C TRP A 1098 75.55 -17.85 -65.84
N ALA A 1099 76.80 -18.28 -65.63
CA ALA A 1099 77.55 -19.08 -66.60
C ALA A 1099 76.90 -20.44 -66.87
N ASP A 1100 76.33 -21.06 -65.84
CA ASP A 1100 75.64 -22.35 -65.97
C ASP A 1100 74.22 -22.16 -66.51
N LEU A 1101 73.55 -21.07 -66.11
CA LEU A 1101 72.19 -20.74 -66.55
C LEU A 1101 72.12 -20.40 -68.04
N VAL A 1102 73.06 -19.62 -68.56
CA VAL A 1102 72.97 -19.07 -69.93
C VAL A 1102 72.96 -20.17 -70.99
N SER A 1103 73.67 -21.28 -70.77
CA SER A 1103 73.73 -22.39 -71.72
C SER A 1103 72.51 -23.32 -71.67
N GLN A 1104 71.78 -23.32 -70.55
CA GLN A 1104 70.69 -24.26 -70.28
C GLN A 1104 69.29 -23.63 -70.41
N LEU A 1105 69.18 -22.31 -70.21
CA LEU A 1105 67.92 -21.58 -70.36
C LEU A 1105 67.58 -21.35 -71.83
N GLN A 1106 66.31 -21.53 -72.16
CA GLN A 1106 65.79 -21.13 -73.47
C GLN A 1106 65.39 -19.66 -73.45
N PHE A 1107 66.12 -18.84 -74.20
CA PHE A 1107 65.79 -17.44 -74.42
C PHE A 1107 65.08 -17.27 -75.76
N SER A 1108 63.96 -16.54 -75.76
CA SER A 1108 63.33 -16.10 -77.02
C SER A 1108 64.17 -14.99 -77.68
N SER A 1109 63.95 -14.74 -78.98
CA SER A 1109 64.61 -13.62 -79.67
C SER A 1109 64.35 -12.27 -78.96
N GLY A 1110 63.16 -12.09 -78.40
CA GLY A 1110 62.80 -10.88 -77.66
C GLY A 1110 63.57 -10.75 -76.34
N ASP A 1111 63.74 -11.87 -75.61
CA ASP A 1111 64.52 -11.87 -74.35
C ASP A 1111 65.99 -11.57 -74.60
N ILE A 1112 66.57 -12.14 -75.67
CA ILE A 1112 67.96 -11.89 -76.06
C ILE A 1112 68.15 -10.42 -76.45
N GLU A 1113 67.23 -9.87 -77.24
CA GLU A 1113 67.24 -8.45 -77.60
C GLU A 1113 67.22 -7.54 -76.36
N GLN A 1114 66.31 -7.82 -75.42
CA GLN A 1114 66.18 -7.04 -74.20
C GLN A 1114 67.41 -7.21 -73.27
N LEU A 1115 67.98 -8.43 -73.15
CA LEU A 1115 69.21 -8.69 -72.40
C LEU A 1115 70.41 -7.91 -72.96
N LEU A 1116 70.61 -7.96 -74.27
CA LEU A 1116 71.72 -7.29 -74.94
C LEU A 1116 71.58 -5.77 -74.88
N SER A 1117 70.35 -5.26 -74.93
CA SER A 1117 70.04 -3.83 -74.87
C SER A 1117 70.00 -3.27 -73.44
N SER A 1118 69.83 -4.13 -72.42
CA SER A 1118 69.73 -3.73 -71.03
C SER A 1118 70.98 -3.01 -70.53
N ARG A 1119 70.81 -1.90 -69.80
CA ARG A 1119 71.92 -1.22 -69.11
C ARG A 1119 72.24 -1.83 -67.75
N LYS A 1120 71.35 -2.67 -67.20
CA LYS A 1120 71.50 -3.30 -65.87
C LYS A 1120 72.31 -4.60 -65.93
N ILE A 1121 72.30 -5.27 -67.08
CA ILE A 1121 73.09 -6.49 -67.29
C ILE A 1121 74.55 -6.13 -67.59
N ALA A 1122 75.47 -6.67 -66.79
CA ALA A 1122 76.91 -6.48 -66.94
C ALA A 1122 77.40 -6.98 -68.32
N ALA A 1123 78.41 -6.33 -68.88
CA ALA A 1123 78.89 -6.63 -70.23
C ALA A 1123 79.42 -8.07 -70.35
N GLU A 1124 80.03 -8.60 -69.30
CA GLU A 1124 80.57 -9.96 -69.21
C GLU A 1124 79.48 -11.01 -69.39
N ARG A 1125 78.28 -10.75 -68.86
CA ARG A 1125 77.12 -11.63 -69.01
C ARG A 1125 76.58 -11.65 -70.42
N LYS A 1126 76.56 -10.49 -71.09
CA LYS A 1126 76.19 -10.36 -72.51
C LYS A 1126 77.20 -11.07 -73.41
N ILE A 1127 78.49 -10.96 -73.09
CA ILE A 1127 79.55 -11.69 -73.81
C ILE A 1127 79.32 -13.21 -73.69
N ALA A 1128 79.02 -13.70 -72.48
CA ALA A 1128 78.73 -15.13 -72.29
C ALA A 1128 77.54 -15.60 -73.14
N LEU A 1129 76.47 -14.78 -73.24
CA LEU A 1129 75.32 -15.07 -74.10
C LEU A 1129 75.70 -15.11 -75.59
N LEU A 1130 76.54 -14.17 -76.05
CA LEU A 1130 76.98 -14.09 -77.44
C LEU A 1130 78.02 -15.14 -77.82
N ARG A 1131 78.66 -15.80 -76.85
CA ARG A 1131 79.55 -16.94 -77.10
C ARG A 1131 78.80 -18.22 -77.43
N GLU A 1132 77.54 -18.33 -77.01
CA GLU A 1132 76.69 -19.49 -77.30
C GLU A 1132 76.11 -19.40 -78.72
N PRO A 1133 76.56 -20.23 -79.68
CA PRO A 1133 76.14 -20.09 -81.08
C PRO A 1133 74.64 -20.33 -81.27
N ALA A 1134 74.06 -21.23 -80.50
CA ALA A 1134 72.63 -21.54 -80.52
C ALA A 1134 71.77 -20.33 -80.10
N LEU A 1135 72.23 -19.53 -79.13
CA LEU A 1135 71.51 -18.34 -78.70
C LEU A 1135 71.63 -17.20 -79.71
N VAL A 1136 72.82 -17.01 -80.30
CA VAL A 1136 72.98 -16.02 -81.38
C VAL A 1136 72.12 -16.39 -82.59
N ALA A 1137 71.97 -17.68 -82.89
CA ALA A 1137 71.07 -18.16 -83.94
C ALA A 1137 69.57 -17.89 -83.65
N ASN A 1138 69.18 -17.79 -82.38
CA ASN A 1138 67.82 -17.45 -81.97
C ASN A 1138 67.50 -15.95 -82.10
N ILE A 1139 68.48 -15.10 -82.38
CA ILE A 1139 68.23 -13.69 -82.67
C ILE A 1139 67.62 -13.60 -84.07
N THR A 1140 66.38 -13.15 -84.17
CA THR A 1140 65.65 -13.00 -85.44
C THR A 1140 65.23 -11.57 -85.71
N THR A 1141 65.48 -10.65 -84.77
CA THR A 1141 65.11 -9.24 -84.89
C THR A 1141 66.31 -8.38 -85.32
N PRO A 1142 66.09 -7.36 -86.18
CA PRO A 1142 67.13 -6.41 -86.56
C PRO A 1142 67.71 -5.67 -85.35
N VAL A 1143 66.88 -5.35 -84.36
CA VAL A 1143 67.31 -4.63 -83.15
C VAL A 1143 68.22 -5.50 -82.29
N GLY A 1144 67.83 -6.76 -82.03
CA GLY A 1144 68.67 -7.73 -81.33
C GLY A 1144 69.98 -8.01 -82.07
N ALA A 1145 69.94 -8.11 -83.39
CA ALA A 1145 71.12 -8.38 -84.20
C ALA A 1145 72.13 -7.23 -84.16
N ASN A 1146 71.64 -5.98 -84.27
CA ASN A 1146 72.48 -4.80 -84.11
C ASN A 1146 73.00 -4.63 -82.68
N ALA A 1147 72.23 -4.99 -81.64
CA ALA A 1147 72.68 -4.98 -80.25
C ALA A 1147 73.79 -6.02 -80.00
N ALA A 1148 73.66 -7.22 -80.56
CA ALA A 1148 74.69 -8.26 -80.51
C ALA A 1148 76.00 -7.80 -81.17
N LEU A 1149 75.93 -7.25 -82.39
CA LEU A 1149 77.10 -6.70 -83.09
C LEU A 1149 77.72 -5.55 -82.30
N LYS A 1150 76.91 -4.65 -81.73
CA LYS A 1150 77.41 -3.53 -80.93
C LYS A 1150 78.20 -4.01 -79.71
N VAL A 1151 77.66 -4.95 -78.93
CA VAL A 1151 78.37 -5.54 -77.79
C VAL A 1151 79.65 -6.24 -78.24
N SER A 1152 79.60 -6.92 -79.38
CA SER A 1152 80.76 -7.63 -79.94
C SER A 1152 81.86 -6.70 -80.44
N ILE A 1153 81.50 -5.55 -81.02
CA ILE A 1153 82.44 -4.48 -81.42
C ILE A 1153 83.07 -3.84 -80.19
N GLU A 1154 82.25 -3.39 -79.23
CA GLU A 1154 82.72 -2.68 -78.04
C GLU A 1154 83.65 -3.53 -77.16
N ARG A 1155 83.52 -4.85 -77.21
CA ARG A 1155 84.27 -5.80 -76.38
C ARG A 1155 85.26 -6.65 -77.18
N CYS A 1156 85.44 -6.37 -78.46
CA CYS A 1156 86.28 -7.15 -79.38
C CYS A 1156 85.99 -8.66 -79.32
N LEU A 1157 84.71 -9.03 -79.21
CA LEU A 1157 84.29 -10.43 -79.20
C LEU A 1157 84.27 -10.97 -80.63
N LEU A 1158 85.06 -12.01 -80.87
CA LEU A 1158 85.01 -12.79 -82.10
C LEU A 1158 83.78 -13.69 -82.11
N LEU A 1159 82.87 -13.41 -83.03
CA LEU A 1159 81.77 -14.25 -83.44
C LEU A 1159 82.23 -15.18 -84.58
N SER A 1160 81.83 -16.43 -84.52
CA SER A 1160 82.07 -17.41 -85.60
C SER A 1160 81.30 -17.02 -86.87
N ALA A 1161 81.75 -17.54 -88.02
CA ALA A 1161 81.10 -17.31 -89.31
C ALA A 1161 79.60 -17.65 -89.29
N THR A 1162 79.22 -18.74 -88.62
CA THR A 1162 77.81 -19.16 -88.49
C THR A 1162 76.99 -18.19 -87.63
N GLN A 1163 77.57 -17.61 -86.58
CA GLN A 1163 76.93 -16.60 -85.75
C GLN A 1163 76.75 -15.28 -86.50
N LEU A 1164 77.75 -14.87 -87.28
CA LEU A 1164 77.65 -13.67 -88.12
C LEU A 1164 76.58 -13.84 -89.20
N ASP A 1165 76.53 -15.03 -89.83
CA ASP A 1165 75.49 -15.37 -90.80
C ASP A 1165 74.09 -15.31 -90.19
N ALA A 1166 73.91 -15.83 -88.97
CA ALA A 1166 72.65 -15.73 -88.26
C ALA A 1166 72.25 -14.26 -88.00
N LEU A 1167 73.20 -13.41 -87.59
CA LEU A 1167 72.94 -11.98 -87.35
C LEU A 1167 72.59 -11.22 -88.65
N VAL A 1168 73.24 -11.55 -89.76
CA VAL A 1168 72.90 -10.99 -91.08
C VAL A 1168 71.48 -11.42 -91.48
N ALA A 1169 71.14 -12.70 -91.32
CA ALA A 1169 69.81 -13.23 -91.62
C ALA A 1169 68.73 -12.60 -90.73
N ALA A 1170 69.07 -12.25 -89.49
CA ALA A 1170 68.20 -11.53 -88.56
C ALA A 1170 67.99 -10.04 -88.90
N GLY A 1171 68.63 -9.54 -89.96
CA GLY A 1171 68.50 -8.15 -90.40
C GLY A 1171 69.44 -7.17 -89.69
N ALA A 1172 70.62 -7.62 -89.25
CA ALA A 1172 71.69 -6.72 -88.84
C ALA A 1172 71.96 -5.67 -89.93
N SER A 1173 72.18 -4.42 -89.52
CA SER A 1173 72.45 -3.36 -90.49
C SER A 1173 73.81 -3.56 -91.13
N ASP A 1174 73.88 -3.37 -92.45
CA ASP A 1174 75.14 -3.45 -93.21
C ASP A 1174 76.24 -2.60 -92.56
N ARG A 1175 75.87 -1.43 -92.02
CA ARG A 1175 76.81 -0.56 -91.32
C ARG A 1175 77.39 -1.20 -90.07
N ALA A 1176 76.58 -1.87 -89.24
CA ALA A 1176 77.08 -2.55 -88.04
C ALA A 1176 77.97 -3.74 -88.39
N ILE A 1177 77.66 -4.47 -89.48
CA ILE A 1177 78.50 -5.57 -89.97
C ILE A 1177 79.83 -5.04 -90.49
N ILE A 1178 79.82 -3.96 -91.28
CA ILE A 1178 81.05 -3.31 -91.76
C ILE A 1178 81.89 -2.76 -90.60
N GLU A 1179 81.24 -2.23 -89.56
CA GLU A 1179 81.92 -1.74 -88.36
C GLU A 1179 82.53 -2.88 -87.54
N TYR A 1180 81.86 -4.02 -87.46
CA TYR A 1180 82.38 -5.26 -86.88
C TYR A 1180 83.57 -5.80 -87.67
N LEU A 1181 83.44 -5.96 -88.99
CA LEU A 1181 84.52 -6.43 -89.87
C LEU A 1181 85.70 -5.46 -89.92
N GLY A 1182 85.47 -4.16 -89.72
CA GLY A 1182 86.56 -3.19 -89.65
C GLY A 1182 87.29 -3.15 -88.32
N THR A 1183 86.64 -3.58 -87.24
CA THR A 1183 87.20 -3.54 -85.87
C THR A 1183 87.82 -4.87 -85.46
N ASN A 1184 87.15 -5.99 -85.79
CA ASN A 1184 87.60 -7.35 -85.51
C ASN A 1184 88.15 -8.07 -86.76
N GLY A 1185 88.23 -7.36 -87.88
CA GLY A 1185 88.60 -7.89 -89.19
C GLY A 1185 89.85 -8.73 -89.15
N ASP A 1186 90.97 -8.19 -88.67
CA ASP A 1186 92.31 -8.81 -88.76
C ASP A 1186 92.39 -10.25 -88.19
N GLN A 1187 91.37 -10.69 -87.44
CA GLN A 1187 91.24 -12.00 -86.82
C GLN A 1187 90.26 -12.95 -87.55
N ILE A 1188 89.58 -12.49 -88.60
CA ILE A 1188 88.66 -13.24 -89.47
C ILE A 1188 89.39 -13.54 -90.77
N ASP A 1189 89.23 -14.74 -91.33
CA ASP A 1189 89.89 -15.12 -92.58
C ASP A 1189 89.46 -14.25 -93.77
N ASP A 1190 90.37 -14.01 -94.72
CA ASP A 1190 90.13 -13.12 -95.86
C ASP A 1190 88.94 -13.59 -96.72
N ASP A 1191 88.79 -14.91 -96.92
CA ASP A 1191 87.70 -15.48 -97.69
C ASP A 1191 86.33 -15.29 -97.00
N GLU A 1192 86.30 -15.37 -95.67
CA GLU A 1192 85.09 -15.13 -94.87
C GLU A 1192 84.68 -13.66 -94.87
N VAL A 1193 85.64 -12.73 -94.78
CA VAL A 1193 85.38 -11.29 -94.87
C VAL A 1193 84.76 -10.94 -96.22
N VAL A 1194 85.31 -11.47 -97.32
CA VAL A 1194 84.77 -11.26 -98.67
C VAL A 1194 83.39 -11.89 -98.82
N ALA A 1195 83.18 -13.10 -98.31
CA ALA A 1195 81.88 -13.78 -98.35
C ALA A 1195 80.79 -13.00 -97.59
N LEU A 1196 81.09 -12.48 -96.41
CA LEU A 1196 80.17 -11.69 -95.60
C LEU A 1196 79.83 -10.35 -96.26
N ILE A 1197 80.83 -9.62 -96.78
CA ILE A 1197 80.59 -8.38 -97.53
C ILE A 1197 79.74 -8.65 -98.77
N GLY A 1198 79.99 -9.76 -99.47
CA GLY A 1198 79.25 -10.18 -100.65
C GLY A 1198 77.76 -10.44 -100.41
N ARG A 1199 77.35 -10.70 -99.15
CA ARG A 1199 75.97 -10.94 -98.72
C ARG A 1199 75.25 -9.68 -98.20
N LEU A 1200 75.96 -8.57 -98.02
CA LEU A 1200 75.37 -7.28 -97.67
C LEU A 1200 74.53 -6.72 -98.84
N SER A 1201 73.83 -5.59 -98.63
CA SER A 1201 73.05 -4.98 -99.70
C SER A 1201 73.90 -4.67 -100.95
N GLN A 1202 73.23 -4.49 -102.10
CA GLN A 1202 73.88 -4.13 -103.36
C GLN A 1202 74.79 -2.91 -103.26
N GLU A 1203 74.61 -2.04 -102.26
CA GLU A 1203 75.52 -0.92 -102.03
C GLU A 1203 76.91 -1.39 -101.58
N TRP A 1204 76.98 -2.36 -100.66
CA TRP A 1204 78.22 -2.82 -100.04
C TRP A 1204 78.80 -4.07 -100.72
N SER A 1205 77.97 -4.94 -101.28
CA SER A 1205 78.41 -6.20 -101.91
C SER A 1205 79.35 -6.01 -103.10
N VAL A 1206 79.36 -4.81 -103.71
CA VAL A 1206 80.30 -4.44 -104.77
C VAL A 1206 81.75 -4.44 -104.27
N LEU A 1207 81.98 -4.22 -102.97
CA LEU A 1207 83.33 -4.24 -102.37
C LEU A 1207 83.98 -5.63 -102.37
N ALA A 1208 83.17 -6.69 -102.47
CA ALA A 1208 83.62 -8.07 -102.48
C ALA A 1208 83.86 -8.63 -103.89
N ARG A 1209 83.76 -7.81 -104.96
CA ARG A 1209 83.88 -8.28 -106.35
C ARG A 1209 84.72 -7.34 -107.20
N HIS A 1210 85.43 -7.90 -108.17
CA HIS A 1210 86.07 -7.11 -109.22
C HIS A 1210 85.01 -6.38 -110.06
N SER A 1211 85.11 -5.06 -110.10
CA SER A 1211 84.16 -4.19 -110.81
C SER A 1211 84.89 -2.93 -111.30
N SER A 1212 84.46 -2.38 -112.43
CA SER A 1212 84.95 -1.08 -112.93
C SER A 1212 84.19 0.10 -112.32
N SER A 1213 83.25 -0.15 -111.39
CA SER A 1213 82.45 0.88 -110.74
C SER A 1213 83.16 1.49 -109.52
N TRP A 1214 82.81 2.74 -109.22
CA TRP A 1214 83.18 3.42 -107.98
C TRP A 1214 81.93 3.73 -107.16
N ARG A 1215 82.06 3.69 -105.83
CA ARG A 1215 81.00 4.04 -104.87
C ARG A 1215 81.51 5.03 -103.83
N ILE A 1216 80.61 5.72 -103.16
CA ILE A 1216 80.95 6.68 -102.09
C ILE A 1216 80.33 6.17 -100.80
N TYR A 1217 81.17 5.93 -99.80
CA TYR A 1217 80.75 5.51 -98.48
C TYR A 1217 81.04 6.60 -97.46
N LYS A 1218 80.26 6.62 -96.38
CA LYS A 1218 80.55 7.49 -95.23
C LYS A 1218 81.75 6.91 -94.49
N ARG A 1219 82.76 7.75 -94.26
CA ARG A 1219 84.03 7.35 -93.66
C ARG A 1219 83.83 6.93 -92.20
N SER A 1220 84.48 5.85 -91.80
CA SER A 1220 84.69 5.49 -90.39
C SER A 1220 86.07 4.84 -90.26
N LYS A 1221 86.67 4.86 -89.06
CA LYS A 1221 87.98 4.21 -88.84
C LYS A 1221 87.92 2.71 -89.15
N ALA A 1222 86.82 2.05 -88.79
CA ALA A 1222 86.58 0.64 -89.11
C ALA A 1222 86.50 0.42 -90.63
N LEU A 1223 85.78 1.27 -91.35
CA LEU A 1223 85.70 1.18 -92.81
C LEU A 1223 87.05 1.44 -93.47
N ASP A 1224 87.85 2.39 -92.97
CA ASP A 1224 89.19 2.66 -93.50
C ASP A 1224 90.10 1.41 -93.33
N SER A 1225 90.02 0.72 -92.19
CA SER A 1225 90.75 -0.53 -91.94
C SER A 1225 90.33 -1.63 -92.91
N LEU A 1226 89.01 -1.82 -93.07
CA LEU A 1226 88.45 -2.81 -93.99
C LEU A 1226 88.82 -2.51 -95.45
N LEU A 1227 88.75 -1.25 -95.88
CA LEU A 1227 89.13 -0.84 -97.24
C LEU A 1227 90.62 -1.02 -97.51
N LYS A 1228 91.48 -0.77 -96.52
CA LYS A 1228 92.91 -1.04 -96.63
C LYS A 1228 93.16 -2.52 -96.87
N ARG A 1229 92.49 -3.39 -96.10
CA ARG A 1229 92.57 -4.83 -96.29
C ARG A 1229 92.04 -5.29 -97.65
N LEU A 1230 90.94 -4.71 -98.13
CA LEU A 1230 90.43 -5.01 -99.47
C LEU A 1230 91.32 -4.49 -100.62
N ILE A 1231 92.13 -3.44 -100.38
CA ILE A 1231 93.19 -3.03 -101.32
C ILE A 1231 94.28 -4.09 -101.37
N ASP A 1232 94.72 -4.59 -100.21
CA ASP A 1232 95.76 -5.62 -100.11
C ASP A 1232 95.31 -6.94 -100.76
N LEU A 1233 94.04 -7.30 -100.63
CA LEU A 1233 93.40 -8.43 -101.32
C LEU A 1233 93.17 -8.19 -102.82
N GLY A 1234 93.49 -7.00 -103.32
CA GLY A 1234 93.36 -6.64 -104.73
C GLY A 1234 91.92 -6.42 -105.20
N LEU A 1235 90.93 -6.34 -104.32
CA LEU A 1235 89.53 -6.07 -104.68
C LEU A 1235 89.25 -4.57 -104.88
N VAL A 1236 89.95 -3.71 -104.13
CA VAL A 1236 89.85 -2.25 -104.25
C VAL A 1236 91.10 -1.69 -104.91
N SER A 1237 90.95 -0.91 -105.98
CA SER A 1237 92.09 -0.32 -106.70
C SER A 1237 92.56 1.00 -106.10
N LYS A 1238 91.61 1.85 -105.69
CA LYS A 1238 91.93 3.20 -105.22
C LYS A 1238 90.84 3.73 -104.30
N VAL A 1239 91.25 4.31 -103.17
CA VAL A 1239 90.37 5.11 -102.31
C VAL A 1239 90.79 6.57 -102.43
N SER A 1240 89.83 7.45 -102.70
CA SER A 1240 90.05 8.88 -102.91
C SER A 1240 89.02 9.72 -102.14
N TRP A 1241 89.43 10.92 -101.73
CA TRP A 1241 88.61 11.79 -100.91
C TRP A 1241 87.44 12.36 -101.72
N ALA A 1242 86.23 12.23 -101.19
CA ALA A 1242 85.05 12.94 -101.67
C ALA A 1242 84.70 14.07 -100.68
N LYS A 1243 83.93 15.10 -101.11
CA LYS A 1243 83.57 16.22 -100.22
C LYS A 1243 82.80 15.72 -98.96
N GLY A 1244 83.27 16.13 -97.78
CA GLY A 1244 82.73 15.74 -96.46
C GLY A 1244 83.40 14.49 -95.87
N ASP A 1245 82.83 13.91 -94.80
CA ASP A 1245 83.24 12.62 -94.22
C ASP A 1245 82.85 11.44 -95.12
N ARG A 1246 83.21 11.50 -96.40
CA ARG A 1246 82.90 10.48 -97.39
C ARG A 1246 84.13 10.12 -98.21
N VAL A 1247 84.30 8.83 -98.45
CA VAL A 1247 85.41 8.28 -99.25
C VAL A 1247 84.84 7.66 -100.51
N ARG A 1248 85.39 8.06 -101.67
CA ARG A 1248 85.13 7.42 -102.95
C ARG A 1248 86.06 6.22 -103.09
N VAL A 1249 85.47 5.04 -103.17
CA VAL A 1249 86.16 3.76 -103.32
C VAL A 1249 85.95 3.27 -104.74
N THR A 1250 87.04 3.06 -105.47
CA THR A 1250 87.07 2.50 -106.82
C THR A 1250 87.49 1.05 -106.71
N MET A 1251 86.66 0.13 -107.21
CA MET A 1251 87.02 -1.30 -107.21
C MET A 1251 88.10 -1.57 -108.27
N ARG A 1252 88.82 -2.68 -108.13
CA ARG A 1252 89.80 -3.12 -109.13
C ARG A 1252 89.06 -3.89 -110.22
N SER A 1253 89.17 -3.44 -111.47
CA SER A 1253 88.71 -4.22 -112.63
C SER A 1253 89.54 -5.49 -112.74
N SER A 1254 88.87 -6.62 -112.99
CA SER A 1254 89.49 -7.95 -113.17
C SER A 1254 90.58 -7.94 -114.23
#